data_AF-A0AA36IRC6-F1
#
_entry.id   AF-A0AA36IRC6-F1
#
_cell.length_a   1.000
_cell.length_b   1.000
_cell.length_c   1.000
_cell.angle_alpha   90.00
_cell.angle_beta   90.00
_cell.angle_gamma   90.00
#
_symmetry.space_group_name_H-M   'P 1'
#
loop_
_entity.id
_entity.type
_entity.pdbx_description
1 polymer ?
#
loop_
_entity_poly.entity_id
_entity_poly.type
_entity_poly.pdbx_seq_one_letter_code
_entity_poly.pdbx_strand_id
1 'polypeptide(L)'
;MGKSRPTYSRFPVGAAIMTEDGRIFAGGNIEVASYPEGWCAETTALSHYVMGEGGTITDICVIAERLPLCTPCGGCRQRLAEFAPPDARLHLCADGKIARTLTMAEIFPLGFDGDGLAPQTAFILGSGLGGLVAAIEDAVHLPYEELDGFPASGVSGHAGELVAGKLSGKPVMMLSGRAHYYEKGDAAVMRPAIEILHGLGIRNLILTNSAGSLREDLPPGSVMLITDHINFAGTNPLIGEENDRRFVGMTSAYDAGLCDRLRAAASAENIELGEGVYMWFSGPSFETPAEIRMARTLGADAVGMSTVPEVILGRFVGLNCAACSVITNFGAGMTGGELSHQETKDMAPVGGGRLQKILSRFVAEEIIRIKRDGGALSQARIAEFIAGVTDGSVTDAQISALAMAVFFNGMDRDETVALTLAMRDSGDVLDWSDIDRPVCDKHSTGGVGDNVSLMLAPIAAACGLAVPMISGRGLGHTGGTLDKMESIPGYNVAPDNTLFRTITRDIGCAIIGQTGDLAPADKRIYGVRDVTATVENLSLITASILSKKLAAGLGALVLDVKFGNGAFIDDIAETRALAESLVQVANGAGTRTAAILTDMNEPLASAAGNAVEVANAVRFLTGDDRDPRLETVVLTLVGEMLLQSELETDRDAAIATARAALDDGRATELFGRMVHGLGGPAGFVDSFRDHLPVAPLIEDVPAPSGGFVSGVQTRALGVAVVEMGGGRRRREDEIDHAVGLDRIVPVGTSIQKGDPPS
;
A
#
# COMPACT_ATOMS: atom_id res chain seq x y z
N MET A 1 7.48 3.62 45.03
CA MET A 1 8.46 4.45 45.76
C MET A 1 9.66 3.67 46.30
N GLY A 2 9.52 2.48 46.92
CA GLY A 2 10.65 1.75 47.55
C GLY A 2 11.85 1.38 46.64
N LYS A 3 11.73 1.54 45.32
CA LYS A 3 12.80 1.30 44.34
C LYS A 3 13.55 2.58 43.90
N SER A 4 13.17 3.76 44.39
CA SER A 4 13.84 5.02 44.02
C SER A 4 15.27 5.11 44.57
N ARG A 5 16.13 5.85 43.87
CA ARG A 5 17.50 6.21 44.26
C ARG A 5 17.73 7.73 44.09
N PRO A 6 17.07 8.59 44.89
CA PRO A 6 17.17 10.05 44.77
C PRO A 6 18.40 10.57 45.54
N THR A 7 19.59 10.18 45.08
CA THR A 7 20.86 10.39 45.78
C THR A 7 21.17 11.86 46.06
N TYR A 8 20.73 12.78 45.19
CA TYR A 8 21.07 14.20 45.27
C TYR A 8 19.90 15.04 45.78
N SER A 9 18.70 14.85 45.23
CA SER A 9 17.51 15.64 45.61
C SER A 9 16.86 15.19 46.92
N ARG A 10 17.08 13.94 47.34
CA ARG A 10 16.35 13.26 48.43
C ARG A 10 14.83 13.29 48.23
N PHE A 11 14.38 13.34 46.97
CA PHE A 11 12.98 13.41 46.57
C PHE A 11 12.57 12.11 45.84
N PRO A 12 11.98 11.12 46.55
CA PRO A 12 11.58 9.86 45.95
C PRO A 12 10.28 10.02 45.14
N VAL A 13 10.32 9.56 43.89
CA VAL A 13 9.16 9.46 43.00
C VAL A 13 8.98 8.00 42.61
N GLY A 14 7.74 7.53 42.61
CA GLY A 14 7.35 6.22 42.09
C GLY A 14 6.38 6.38 40.94
N ALA A 15 6.39 5.40 40.02
CA ALA A 15 5.37 5.23 39.02
C ALA A 15 4.95 3.77 38.92
N ALA A 16 3.73 3.52 38.45
CA ALA A 16 3.24 2.19 38.12
C ALA A 16 2.40 2.24 36.85
N ILE A 17 2.57 1.24 35.99
CA ILE A 17 1.81 1.04 34.76
C ILE A 17 1.01 -0.25 34.93
N MET A 18 -0.30 -0.20 34.69
CA MET A 18 -1.17 -1.37 34.66
C MET A 18 -1.58 -1.62 33.21
N THR A 19 -1.60 -2.89 32.84
CA THR A 19 -2.06 -3.35 31.53
C THR A 19 -3.44 -3.98 31.64
N GLU A 20 -4.12 -4.14 30.50
CA GLU A 20 -5.48 -4.65 30.40
C GLU A 20 -5.67 -6.05 31.03
N ASP A 21 -4.64 -6.90 30.99
CA ASP A 21 -4.65 -8.23 31.63
C ASP A 21 -4.33 -8.21 33.14
N GLY A 22 -4.18 -7.02 33.72
CA GLY A 22 -3.97 -6.82 35.15
C GLY A 22 -2.51 -6.88 35.60
N ARG A 23 -1.52 -7.05 34.71
CA ARG A 23 -0.10 -6.97 35.10
C ARG A 23 0.30 -5.54 35.45
N ILE A 24 1.14 -5.40 36.48
CA ILE A 24 1.62 -4.11 37.02
C ILE A 24 3.14 -4.00 36.93
N PHE A 25 3.61 -2.92 36.31
CA PHE A 25 5.03 -2.60 36.14
C PHE A 25 5.38 -1.33 36.93
N ALA A 26 6.21 -1.48 37.96
CA ALA A 26 6.54 -0.37 38.86
C ALA A 26 7.97 0.16 38.65
N GLY A 27 8.11 1.47 38.71
CA GLY A 27 9.37 2.21 38.58
C GLY A 27 9.63 3.18 39.74
N GLY A 28 10.88 3.60 39.86
CA GLY A 28 11.32 4.65 40.78
C GLY A 28 12.35 5.54 40.11
N ASN A 29 12.45 6.80 40.53
CA ASN A 29 13.45 7.72 39.97
C ASN A 29 14.87 7.33 40.40
N ILE A 30 15.83 7.47 39.48
CA ILE A 30 17.25 7.19 39.70
C ILE A 30 18.03 8.46 39.35
N GLU A 31 18.82 8.95 40.30
CA GLU A 31 19.60 10.17 40.09
C GLU A 31 21.09 9.88 39.98
N VAL A 32 21.73 10.58 39.06
CA VAL A 32 23.17 10.52 38.79
C VAL A 32 23.71 11.96 38.81
N ALA A 33 25.01 12.13 39.12
CA ALA A 33 25.65 13.45 39.17
C ALA A 33 25.49 14.25 37.85
N SER A 34 25.45 13.56 36.71
CA SER A 34 25.02 14.13 35.44
C SER A 34 23.50 14.08 35.38
N TYR A 35 22.84 15.14 35.83
CA TYR A 35 21.38 15.20 35.93
C TYR A 35 20.62 14.81 34.64
N PRO A 36 21.08 15.15 33.41
CA PRO A 36 20.43 14.69 32.18
C PRO A 36 20.40 13.17 31.99
N GLU A 37 21.33 12.44 32.63
CA GLU A 37 21.44 10.97 32.57
C GLU A 37 20.60 10.28 33.67
N GLY A 38 19.90 11.07 34.49
CA GLY A 38 18.96 10.56 35.49
C GLY A 38 17.69 10.00 34.84
N TRP A 39 17.03 9.09 35.54
CA TRP A 39 15.82 8.42 35.05
C TRP A 39 14.63 8.78 35.93
N CYS A 40 13.58 9.30 35.31
CA CYS A 40 12.29 9.51 35.97
C CYS A 40 11.62 8.18 36.31
N ALA A 41 10.70 8.19 37.28
CA ALA A 41 10.06 6.96 37.75
C ALA A 41 9.19 6.31 36.67
N GLU A 42 8.56 7.14 35.84
CA GLU A 42 7.73 6.79 34.70
C GLU A 42 8.55 6.08 33.62
N THR A 43 9.73 6.61 33.27
CA THR A 43 10.65 5.98 32.31
C THR A 43 11.08 4.60 32.81
N THR A 44 11.44 4.48 34.10
CA THR A 44 11.81 3.19 34.69
C THR A 44 10.64 2.19 34.68
N ALA A 45 9.42 2.64 34.97
CA ALA A 45 8.22 1.78 34.90
C ALA A 45 7.95 1.32 33.48
N LEU A 46 8.10 2.22 32.51
CA LEU A 46 7.94 1.94 31.09
C LEU A 46 8.99 0.94 30.57
N SER A 47 10.25 1.08 30.99
CA SER A 47 11.29 0.10 30.65
C SER A 47 10.97 -1.30 31.18
N HIS A 48 10.45 -1.41 32.41
CA HIS A 48 10.00 -2.70 32.94
C HIS A 48 8.80 -3.27 32.19
N TYR A 49 7.86 -2.40 31.78
CA TYR A 49 6.73 -2.77 30.94
C TYR A 49 7.19 -3.34 29.59
N VAL A 50 8.11 -2.66 28.89
CA VAL A 50 8.65 -3.10 27.60
C VAL A 50 9.43 -4.41 27.74
N MET A 51 10.28 -4.54 28.76
CA MET A 51 11.06 -5.76 28.98
C MET A 51 10.21 -6.95 29.45
N GLY A 52 9.01 -6.71 29.97
CA GLY A 52 8.09 -7.72 30.48
C GLY A 52 7.04 -8.20 29.48
N GLU A 53 7.32 -8.08 28.17
CA GLU A 53 6.44 -8.46 27.05
C GLU A 53 5.13 -7.64 26.94
N GLY A 54 5.04 -6.50 27.62
CA GLY A 54 4.03 -5.45 27.36
C GLY A 54 2.55 -5.85 27.52
N GLY A 55 1.66 -5.15 26.80
CA GLY A 55 0.19 -5.27 26.83
C GLY A 55 -0.48 -3.89 26.73
N THR A 56 -1.77 -3.78 26.39
CA THR A 56 -2.42 -2.46 26.31
C THR A 56 -2.41 -1.78 27.67
N ILE A 57 -1.79 -0.59 27.77
CA ILE A 57 -1.76 0.19 29.01
C ILE A 57 -3.15 0.76 29.28
N THR A 58 -3.68 0.54 30.48
CA THR A 58 -4.99 1.05 30.90
C THR A 58 -4.87 2.16 31.93
N ASP A 59 -3.92 2.03 32.85
CA ASP A 59 -3.73 2.97 33.95
C ASP A 59 -2.24 3.22 34.21
N ILE A 60 -1.90 4.48 34.45
CA ILE A 60 -0.59 4.93 34.86
C ILE A 60 -0.77 5.72 36.16
N CYS A 61 0.03 5.45 37.17
CA CYS A 61 -0.02 6.16 38.43
C CYS A 61 1.35 6.74 38.76
N VAL A 62 1.39 8.03 39.11
CA VAL A 62 2.63 8.71 39.54
C VAL A 62 2.44 9.25 40.95
N ILE A 63 3.40 8.94 41.82
CA ILE A 63 3.34 9.21 43.25
C ILE A 63 4.66 9.78 43.76
N ALA A 64 4.56 10.86 44.52
CA ALA A 64 5.63 11.40 45.33
C ALA A 64 5.06 11.95 46.63
N GLU A 65 5.88 12.01 47.67
CA GLU A 65 5.51 12.63 48.94
C GLU A 65 5.86 14.13 48.91
N ARG A 66 5.09 14.97 49.62
CA ARG A 66 5.38 16.41 49.83
C ARG A 66 5.26 17.27 48.56
N LEU A 67 4.44 16.87 47.59
CA LEU A 67 4.00 17.72 46.49
C LEU A 67 2.48 17.89 46.52
N PRO A 68 1.97 19.11 46.22
CA PRO A 68 0.53 19.35 46.11
C PRO A 68 -0.11 18.57 44.95
N LEU A 69 0.67 18.22 43.92
CA LEU A 69 0.29 17.31 42.84
C LEU A 69 1.56 16.82 42.14
N CYS A 70 1.79 15.52 42.08
CA CYS A 70 2.93 14.94 41.36
C CYS A 70 2.55 14.74 39.88
N THR A 71 3.26 15.40 38.95
CA THR A 71 2.99 15.31 37.51
C THR A 71 4.21 14.87 36.72
N PRO A 72 4.06 14.06 35.65
CA PRO A 72 5.20 13.73 34.78
C PRO A 72 5.80 14.97 34.11
N CYS A 73 7.12 14.95 33.93
CA CYS A 73 7.83 15.97 33.16
C CYS A 73 7.52 15.85 31.65
N GLY A 74 7.86 16.87 30.85
CA GLY A 74 7.58 16.88 29.41
C GLY A 74 8.12 15.64 28.67
N GLY A 75 9.36 15.22 28.95
CA GLY A 75 9.94 14.01 28.35
C GLY A 75 9.24 12.71 28.77
N CYS A 76 8.69 12.64 29.98
CA CYS A 76 7.90 11.48 30.40
C CYS A 76 6.51 11.47 29.79
N ARG A 77 5.87 12.64 29.61
CA ARG A 77 4.58 12.74 28.92
C ARG A 77 4.68 12.25 27.48
N GLN A 78 5.72 12.67 26.76
CA GLN A 78 6.04 12.19 25.41
C GLN A 78 6.21 10.66 25.39
N ARG A 79 7.10 10.12 26.23
CA ARG A 79 7.33 8.66 26.31
C ARG A 79 6.10 7.87 26.72
N LEU A 80 5.25 8.39 27.59
CA LEU A 80 4.01 7.71 27.96
C LEU A 80 3.00 7.77 26.80
N ALA A 81 2.92 8.88 26.07
CA ALA A 81 2.01 9.03 24.93
C ALA A 81 2.35 8.10 23.76
N GLU A 82 3.62 7.74 23.58
CA GLU A 82 4.05 6.78 22.54
C GLU A 82 3.65 5.32 22.86
N PHE A 83 3.42 4.99 24.13
CA PHE A 83 3.21 3.60 24.55
C PHE A 83 1.83 3.33 25.17
N ALA A 84 1.11 4.38 25.55
CA ALA A 84 -0.23 4.27 26.13
C ALA A 84 -1.28 4.87 25.18
N PRO A 85 -2.45 4.21 25.02
CA PRO A 85 -3.50 4.72 24.15
C PRO A 85 -4.06 6.05 24.71
N PRO A 86 -4.70 6.89 23.87
CA PRO A 86 -5.16 8.22 24.27
C PRO A 86 -6.13 8.23 25.47
N ASP A 87 -6.91 7.16 25.64
CA ASP A 87 -7.89 6.96 26.69
C ASP A 87 -7.32 6.35 27.99
N ALA A 88 -6.05 5.90 27.99
CA ALA A 88 -5.39 5.42 29.19
C ALA A 88 -5.40 6.48 30.29
N ARG A 89 -5.65 6.06 31.54
CA ARG A 89 -5.85 6.96 32.67
C ARG A 89 -4.52 7.24 33.37
N LEU A 90 -4.13 8.50 33.46
CA LEU A 90 -3.06 8.96 34.32
C LEU A 90 -3.59 9.46 35.67
N HIS A 91 -3.26 8.73 36.73
CA HIS A 91 -3.52 9.09 38.11
C HIS A 91 -2.36 9.90 38.70
N LEU A 92 -2.65 11.15 39.03
CA LEU A 92 -1.75 12.08 39.69
C LEU A 92 -2.01 12.06 41.19
N CYS A 93 -1.00 11.72 41.97
CA CYS A 93 -1.13 11.65 43.42
C CYS A 93 -0.69 12.95 44.12
N ALA A 94 -1.34 13.23 45.25
CA ALA A 94 -0.90 14.19 46.26
C ALA A 94 -0.89 13.49 47.63
N ASP A 95 0.20 13.63 48.38
CA ASP A 95 0.38 13.01 49.71
C ASP A 95 0.01 11.51 49.76
N GLY A 96 0.41 10.78 48.72
CA GLY A 96 0.22 9.33 48.62
C GLY A 96 -1.19 8.86 48.27
N LYS A 97 -2.10 9.78 47.89
CA LYS A 97 -3.45 9.46 47.42
C LYS A 97 -3.69 10.02 46.03
N ILE A 98 -4.53 9.36 45.24
CA ILE A 98 -4.97 9.88 43.93
C ILE A 98 -5.73 11.18 44.16
N ALA A 99 -5.20 12.28 43.64
CA ALA A 99 -5.80 13.60 43.75
C ALA A 99 -6.52 14.00 42.46
N ARG A 100 -6.02 13.55 41.31
CA ARG A 100 -6.61 13.81 40.00
C ARG A 100 -6.38 12.64 39.06
N THR A 101 -7.36 12.32 38.25
CA THR A 101 -7.23 11.40 37.11
C THR A 101 -7.46 12.18 35.83
N LEU A 102 -6.60 11.97 34.85
CA LEU A 102 -6.68 12.52 33.50
C LEU A 102 -6.52 11.37 32.51
N THR A 103 -6.88 11.59 31.26
CA THR A 103 -6.53 10.72 30.13
C THR A 103 -5.18 11.15 29.54
N MET A 104 -4.51 10.25 28.82
CA MET A 104 -3.27 10.57 28.12
C MET A 104 -3.47 11.69 27.09
N ALA A 105 -4.62 11.72 26.40
CA ALA A 105 -5.00 12.78 25.47
C ALA A 105 -5.07 14.18 26.12
N GLU A 106 -5.53 14.27 27.37
CA GLU A 106 -5.69 15.55 28.09
C GLU A 106 -4.36 16.17 28.54
N ILE A 107 -3.29 15.37 28.63
CA ILE A 107 -2.00 15.79 29.18
C ILE A 107 -1.01 16.20 28.10
N PHE A 108 -1.20 15.67 26.89
CA PHE A 108 -0.26 15.83 25.80
C PHE A 108 -0.96 15.75 24.42
N PRO A 109 -1.89 16.68 24.12
CA PRO A 109 -2.73 16.61 22.92
C PRO A 109 -1.97 16.75 21.59
N LEU A 110 -0.68 17.10 21.61
CA LEU A 110 0.18 17.37 20.45
C LEU A 110 1.62 16.92 20.72
N GLY A 111 1.84 15.62 20.94
CA GLY A 111 3.19 15.09 21.09
C GLY A 111 4.01 15.14 19.81
N PHE A 112 5.34 15.13 19.94
CA PHE A 112 6.23 14.97 18.79
C PHE A 112 6.14 13.52 18.33
N ASP A 113 5.38 13.23 17.29
CA ASP A 113 5.47 11.96 16.58
C ASP A 113 6.67 12.04 15.61
N GLY A 114 7.48 10.98 15.59
CA GLY A 114 8.64 10.88 14.70
C GLY A 114 8.28 10.81 13.21
N ASP A 115 6.99 10.75 12.88
CA ASP A 115 6.49 10.34 11.57
C ASP A 115 5.82 11.48 10.78
N GLY A 116 6.55 12.58 10.59
CA GLY A 116 6.41 13.34 9.35
C GLY A 116 5.59 14.64 9.36
N LEU A 117 5.51 15.36 10.48
CA LEU A 117 4.94 16.72 10.53
C LEU A 117 5.94 17.86 10.30
N ALA A 118 7.26 17.61 10.36
CA ALA A 118 8.26 18.66 10.11
C ALA A 118 8.34 18.99 8.60
N PRO A 119 8.04 20.24 8.18
CA PRO A 119 8.10 20.61 6.77
C PRO A 119 9.53 20.50 6.27
N GLN A 120 9.71 19.85 5.12
CA GLN A 120 11.02 19.74 4.44
C GLN A 120 11.16 20.74 3.29
N THR A 121 10.04 21.32 2.85
CA THR A 121 9.97 22.22 1.70
C THR A 121 9.32 23.53 2.12
N ALA A 122 9.98 24.64 1.78
CA ALA A 122 9.43 25.99 1.93
C ALA A 122 9.27 26.69 0.58
N PHE A 123 8.33 27.62 0.52
CA PHE A 123 8.07 28.46 -0.64
C PHE A 123 8.30 29.93 -0.28
N ILE A 124 8.92 30.70 -1.17
CA ILE A 124 8.86 32.16 -1.14
C ILE A 124 8.00 32.63 -2.29
N LEU A 125 6.82 33.15 -1.96
CA LEU A 125 5.81 33.50 -2.94
C LEU A 125 6.05 34.90 -3.51
N GLY A 126 5.84 35.02 -4.83
CA GLY A 126 5.69 36.28 -5.53
C GLY A 126 4.23 36.68 -5.67
N SER A 127 3.98 37.80 -6.37
CA SER A 127 2.62 38.29 -6.62
C SER A 127 1.79 37.30 -7.44
N GLY A 128 0.47 37.26 -7.18
CA GLY A 128 -0.49 36.42 -7.94
C GLY A 128 -0.67 34.99 -7.43
N LEU A 129 0.01 34.60 -6.35
CA LEU A 129 -0.04 33.24 -5.78
C LEU A 129 -0.85 33.11 -4.48
N GLY A 130 -1.71 34.09 -4.17
CA GLY A 130 -2.59 34.02 -2.98
C GLY A 130 -3.51 32.79 -2.97
N GLY A 131 -3.89 32.28 -4.15
CA GLY A 131 -4.66 31.04 -4.27
C GLY A 131 -3.92 29.79 -3.78
N LEU A 132 -2.58 29.79 -3.80
CA LEU A 132 -1.76 28.68 -3.28
C LEU A 132 -1.71 28.70 -1.75
N VAL A 133 -1.67 29.89 -1.14
CA VAL A 133 -1.75 30.04 0.33
C VAL A 133 -3.12 29.58 0.83
N ALA A 134 -4.20 29.96 0.14
CA ALA A 134 -5.55 29.53 0.46
C ALA A 134 -5.77 28.01 0.31
N ALA A 135 -4.89 27.31 -0.42
CA ALA A 135 -4.91 25.86 -0.59
C ALA A 135 -4.15 25.11 0.52
N ILE A 136 -3.54 25.81 1.48
CA ILE A 136 -2.93 25.17 2.66
C ILE A 136 -4.04 24.70 3.60
N GLU A 137 -4.05 23.40 3.88
CA GLU A 137 -4.87 22.76 4.89
C GLU A 137 -4.22 22.91 6.28
N ASP A 138 -5.02 22.95 7.34
CA ASP A 138 -4.54 23.11 8.72
C ASP A 138 -3.61 24.33 8.91
N ALA A 139 -3.89 25.42 8.18
CA ALA A 139 -2.98 26.56 8.09
C ALA A 139 -2.87 27.36 9.40
N VAL A 140 -1.63 27.58 9.83
CA VAL A 140 -1.24 28.53 10.87
C VAL A 140 -0.59 29.74 10.19
N HIS A 141 -1.16 30.91 10.40
CA HIS A 141 -0.70 32.18 9.84
C HIS A 141 0.05 32.99 10.89
N LEU A 142 1.27 33.41 10.57
CA LEU A 142 2.15 34.20 11.43
C LEU A 142 2.57 35.48 10.69
N PRO A 143 2.02 36.65 11.03
CA PRO A 143 2.44 37.91 10.43
C PRO A 143 3.93 38.18 10.67
N TYR A 144 4.65 38.72 9.69
CA TYR A 144 6.09 39.02 9.82
C TYR A 144 6.38 40.01 10.94
N GLU A 145 5.46 40.93 11.24
CA GLU A 145 5.61 41.91 12.33
C GLU A 145 5.61 41.28 13.73
N GLU A 146 5.06 40.08 13.88
CA GLU A 146 5.07 39.32 15.14
C GLU A 146 6.33 38.45 15.30
N LEU A 147 7.14 38.35 14.25
CA LEU A 147 8.33 37.50 14.20
C LEU A 147 9.60 38.36 14.31
N ASP A 148 10.33 38.19 15.41
CA ASP A 148 11.57 38.95 15.62
C ASP A 148 12.59 38.67 14.51
N GLY A 149 13.17 39.75 13.98
CA GLY A 149 14.12 39.70 12.85
C GLY A 149 13.50 39.47 11.46
N PHE A 150 12.19 39.24 11.33
CA PHE A 150 11.56 39.12 10.01
C PHE A 150 11.46 40.47 9.28
N PRO A 151 11.47 40.48 7.94
CA PRO A 151 11.44 41.70 7.17
C PRO A 151 10.04 42.30 7.11
N ALA A 152 9.91 43.61 7.37
CA ALA A 152 8.68 44.35 7.09
C ALA A 152 8.62 44.70 5.59
N SER A 153 7.63 44.19 4.86
CA SER A 153 7.41 44.49 3.43
C SER A 153 6.35 45.58 3.24
N GLY A 154 6.61 46.55 2.35
CA GLY A 154 5.67 47.59 1.96
C GLY A 154 5.00 47.37 0.59
N VAL A 155 5.18 46.20 -0.03
CA VAL A 155 4.78 45.95 -1.43
C VAL A 155 3.30 45.57 -1.55
N SER A 156 2.57 46.27 -2.42
CA SER A 156 1.16 45.97 -2.74
C SER A 156 1.02 44.58 -3.35
N GLY A 157 0.34 43.67 -2.64
CA GLY A 157 0.08 42.28 -3.09
C GLY A 157 0.88 41.20 -2.35
N HIS A 158 1.76 41.58 -1.42
CA HIS A 158 2.39 40.66 -0.47
C HIS A 158 1.63 40.75 0.86
N ALA A 159 1.18 39.60 1.39
CA ALA A 159 0.48 39.57 2.67
C ALA A 159 1.42 39.78 3.85
N GLY A 160 2.72 39.45 3.69
CA GLY A 160 3.73 39.68 4.72
C GLY A 160 3.57 38.72 5.90
N GLU A 161 3.35 37.45 5.61
CA GLU A 161 3.10 36.40 6.60
C GLU A 161 3.86 35.12 6.27
N LEU A 162 4.18 34.35 7.30
CA LEU A 162 4.63 32.97 7.22
C LEU A 162 3.43 32.07 7.49
N VAL A 163 3.14 31.16 6.56
CA VAL A 163 2.03 30.21 6.66
C VAL A 163 2.59 28.80 6.76
N ALA A 164 2.24 28.06 7.81
CA ALA A 164 2.62 26.67 7.98
C ALA A 164 1.37 25.79 7.96
N GLY A 165 1.40 24.67 7.27
CA GLY A 165 0.27 23.73 7.19
C GLY A 165 0.56 22.65 6.16
N LYS A 166 -0.47 22.04 5.58
CA LYS A 166 -0.33 20.97 4.59
C LYS A 166 -0.73 21.44 3.20
N LEU A 167 0.09 21.15 2.19
CA LEU A 167 -0.28 21.26 0.77
C LEU A 167 -0.24 19.87 0.15
N SER A 168 -1.33 19.44 -0.49
CA SER A 168 -1.44 18.09 -1.06
C SER A 168 -1.14 16.99 -0.02
N GLY A 169 -1.56 17.20 1.24
CA GLY A 169 -1.32 16.30 2.38
C GLY A 169 0.09 16.34 2.98
N LYS A 170 1.00 17.22 2.52
CA LYS A 170 2.38 17.31 3.01
C LYS A 170 2.66 18.59 3.78
N PRO A 171 3.35 18.53 4.93
CA PRO A 171 3.73 19.74 5.66
C PRO A 171 4.65 20.64 4.82
N VAL A 172 4.26 21.91 4.70
CA VAL A 172 5.00 22.94 3.98
C VAL A 172 5.01 24.23 4.79
N MET A 173 5.98 25.09 4.50
CA MET A 173 6.01 26.48 4.96
C MET A 173 5.98 27.42 3.75
N MET A 174 5.16 28.46 3.81
CA MET A 174 5.05 29.46 2.75
C MET A 174 5.27 30.86 3.30
N LEU A 175 6.28 31.53 2.78
CA LEU A 175 6.47 32.97 2.95
C LEU A 175 5.58 33.66 1.90
N SER A 176 4.43 34.19 2.34
CA SER A 176 3.44 34.87 1.51
C SER A 176 3.88 36.31 1.20
N GLY A 177 4.89 36.39 0.35
CA GLY A 177 5.58 37.62 -0.02
C GLY A 177 7.03 37.65 0.46
N ARG A 178 7.66 38.80 0.23
CA ARG A 178 9.06 39.10 0.58
C ARG A 178 9.29 40.61 0.64
N ALA A 179 10.34 41.02 1.35
CA ALA A 179 10.90 42.36 1.20
C ALA A 179 11.89 42.39 0.03
N HIS A 180 11.89 43.49 -0.71
CA HIS A 180 12.72 43.67 -1.89
C HIS A 180 13.92 44.58 -1.61
N TYR A 181 14.99 44.33 -2.37
CA TYR A 181 16.21 45.14 -2.36
C TYR A 181 15.91 46.65 -2.50
N TYR A 182 15.07 47.04 -3.46
CA TYR A 182 14.80 48.45 -3.74
C TYR A 182 14.09 49.22 -2.61
N GLU A 183 13.51 48.54 -1.61
CA GLU A 183 12.80 49.22 -0.53
C GLU A 183 13.77 49.97 0.40
N LYS A 184 14.96 49.40 0.66
CA LYS A 184 15.96 49.96 1.58
C LYS A 184 17.41 49.87 1.07
N GLY A 185 17.63 49.33 -0.12
CA GLY A 185 18.97 49.10 -0.68
C GLY A 185 19.72 47.94 -0.03
N ASP A 186 19.04 47.02 0.64
CA ASP A 186 19.63 45.89 1.35
C ASP A 186 19.35 44.56 0.63
N ALA A 187 20.38 43.93 0.09
CA ALA A 187 20.26 42.65 -0.61
C ALA A 187 20.07 41.48 0.37
N ALA A 188 20.49 41.63 1.63
CA ALA A 188 20.42 40.62 2.67
C ALA A 188 19.10 40.63 3.44
N VAL A 189 18.11 41.47 3.05
CA VAL A 189 16.87 41.69 3.82
C VAL A 189 16.07 40.41 4.13
N MET A 190 16.15 39.40 3.26
CA MET A 190 15.47 38.10 3.46
C MET A 190 16.30 37.08 4.26
N ARG A 191 17.53 37.40 4.66
CA ARG A 191 18.44 36.48 5.36
C ARG A 191 17.83 35.90 6.63
N PRO A 192 17.24 36.69 7.56
CA PRO A 192 16.70 36.12 8.80
C PRO A 192 15.61 35.08 8.54
N ALA A 193 14.71 35.36 7.59
CA ALA A 193 13.64 34.42 7.22
C ALA A 193 14.21 33.11 6.66
N ILE A 194 15.24 33.18 5.80
CA ILE A 194 15.87 31.99 5.20
C ILE A 194 16.67 31.19 6.24
N GLU A 195 17.39 31.85 7.15
CA GLU A 195 18.11 31.19 8.24
C GLU A 195 17.15 30.50 9.22
N ILE A 196 15.99 31.09 9.49
CA ILE A 196 14.94 30.50 10.31
C ILE A 196 14.33 29.28 9.62
N LEU A 197 14.00 29.36 8.33
CA LEU A 197 13.53 28.19 7.58
C LEU A 197 14.54 27.04 7.64
N HIS A 198 15.82 27.32 7.44
CA HIS A 198 16.88 26.31 7.57
C HIS A 198 16.96 25.74 8.99
N GLY A 199 16.91 26.59 10.03
CA GLY A 199 16.92 26.18 11.43
C GLY A 199 15.71 25.31 11.83
N LEU A 200 14.57 25.48 11.15
CA LEU A 200 13.37 24.65 11.31
C LEU A 200 13.46 23.30 10.58
N GLY A 201 14.58 23.01 9.91
CA GLY A 201 14.82 21.73 9.24
C GLY A 201 14.39 21.68 7.77
N ILE A 202 14.02 22.83 7.18
CA ILE A 202 13.74 22.93 5.75
C ILE A 202 15.01 22.58 4.96
N ARG A 203 14.85 21.81 3.88
CA ARG A 203 15.94 21.42 2.97
C ARG A 203 15.76 21.96 1.57
N ASN A 204 14.51 22.12 1.12
CA ASN A 204 14.18 22.59 -0.22
C ASN A 204 13.51 23.95 -0.15
N LEU A 205 13.99 24.91 -0.96
CA LEU A 205 13.45 26.25 -1.08
C LEU A 205 12.98 26.48 -2.52
N ILE A 206 11.68 26.66 -2.70
CA ILE A 206 11.08 26.96 -4.00
C ILE A 206 10.73 28.45 -4.04
N LEU A 207 11.34 29.18 -4.96
CA LEU A 207 11.10 30.62 -5.11
C LEU A 207 10.21 30.89 -6.30
N THR A 208 9.31 31.86 -6.16
CA THR A 208 8.48 32.33 -7.27
C THR A 208 8.57 33.83 -7.42
N ASN A 209 8.47 34.34 -8.65
CA ASN A 209 8.44 35.78 -8.89
C ASN A 209 7.55 36.12 -10.09
N SER A 210 7.30 37.41 -10.27
CA SER A 210 6.82 37.95 -11.55
C SER A 210 8.02 38.44 -12.36
N ALA A 211 7.99 38.24 -13.68
CA ALA A 211 9.09 38.60 -14.56
C ALA A 211 8.60 39.17 -15.90
N GLY A 212 9.41 40.05 -16.49
CA GLY A 212 9.26 40.50 -17.86
C GLY A 212 9.97 39.52 -18.81
N SER A 213 9.25 38.99 -19.79
CA SER A 213 9.83 38.08 -20.79
C SER A 213 10.61 38.84 -21.86
N LEU A 214 11.79 38.33 -22.21
CA LEU A 214 12.60 38.82 -23.33
C LEU A 214 12.39 38.00 -24.62
N ARG A 215 11.41 37.08 -24.56
CA ARG A 215 11.13 36.04 -25.55
C ARG A 215 9.68 36.09 -26.00
N GLU A 216 9.45 36.16 -27.30
CA GLU A 216 8.10 36.25 -27.88
C GLU A 216 7.30 34.95 -27.71
N ASP A 217 7.97 33.82 -27.63
CA ASP A 217 7.39 32.50 -27.38
C ASP A 217 7.03 32.25 -25.91
N LEU A 218 7.39 33.17 -25.00
CA LEU A 218 6.96 33.17 -23.60
C LEU A 218 6.11 34.43 -23.32
N PRO A 219 4.85 34.46 -23.78
CA PRO A 219 3.97 35.62 -23.58
C PRO A 219 3.49 35.77 -22.12
N PRO A 220 2.93 36.94 -21.76
CA PRO A 220 2.25 37.13 -20.47
C PRO A 220 1.22 36.03 -20.17
N GLY A 221 1.25 35.51 -18.94
CA GLY A 221 0.46 34.36 -18.48
C GLY A 221 1.22 33.02 -18.57
N SER A 222 2.39 32.97 -19.21
CA SER A 222 3.26 31.79 -19.21
C SER A 222 4.00 31.61 -17.87
N VAL A 223 4.49 30.40 -17.63
CA VAL A 223 5.35 30.06 -16.49
C VAL A 223 6.71 29.64 -17.05
N MET A 224 7.79 30.16 -16.46
CA MET A 224 9.16 29.83 -16.84
C MET A 224 9.93 29.27 -15.63
N LEU A 225 10.49 28.09 -15.76
CA LEU A 225 11.50 27.55 -14.84
C LEU A 225 12.83 28.28 -15.04
N ILE A 226 13.41 28.77 -13.96
CA ILE A 226 14.72 29.44 -14.00
C ILE A 226 15.80 28.36 -13.95
N THR A 227 16.57 28.24 -15.03
CA THR A 227 17.66 27.26 -15.14
C THR A 227 19.01 27.86 -14.73
N ASP A 228 19.16 29.17 -14.84
CA ASP A 228 20.34 29.92 -14.41
C ASP A 228 19.96 31.40 -14.15
N HIS A 229 20.86 32.17 -13.54
CA HIS A 229 20.65 33.60 -13.34
C HIS A 229 21.87 34.48 -13.62
N ILE A 230 21.60 35.75 -13.91
CA ILE A 230 22.61 36.80 -13.99
C ILE A 230 22.35 37.79 -12.86
N ASN A 231 23.29 37.87 -11.90
CA ASN A 231 23.29 38.87 -10.84
C ASN A 231 23.78 40.23 -11.39
N PHE A 232 22.92 40.92 -12.15
CA PHE A 232 23.27 42.15 -12.85
C PHE A 232 23.28 43.39 -11.94
N ALA A 233 22.45 43.42 -10.88
CA ALA A 233 22.34 44.54 -9.95
C ALA A 233 23.66 44.91 -9.22
N GLY A 234 24.71 44.08 -9.32
CA GLY A 234 26.07 44.42 -8.89
C GLY A 234 26.27 44.42 -7.37
N THR A 235 25.32 43.86 -6.62
CA THR A 235 25.39 43.67 -5.17
C THR A 235 25.32 42.17 -4.82
N ASN A 236 25.70 41.82 -3.60
CA ASN A 236 25.62 40.43 -3.12
C ASN A 236 25.17 40.42 -1.64
N PRO A 237 24.19 39.58 -1.27
CA PRO A 237 23.66 39.53 0.10
C PRO A 237 24.64 38.98 1.15
N LEU A 238 25.81 38.49 0.71
CA LEU A 238 26.89 38.02 1.58
C LEU A 238 27.98 39.09 1.80
N ILE A 239 27.82 40.30 1.25
CA ILE A 239 28.69 41.43 1.58
C ILE A 239 28.55 41.76 3.07
N GLY A 240 29.67 41.76 3.79
CA GLY A 240 29.69 41.93 5.25
C GLY A 240 29.79 40.62 6.03
N GLU A 241 29.70 39.46 5.37
CA GLU A 241 29.92 38.16 6.02
C GLU A 241 31.42 38.00 6.37
N GLU A 242 31.73 37.75 7.64
CA GLU A 242 33.12 37.70 8.12
C GLU A 242 33.81 36.34 7.87
N ASN A 243 33.04 35.26 7.73
CA ASN A 243 33.57 33.91 7.57
C ASN A 243 33.82 33.52 6.10
N ASP A 244 34.69 32.52 5.89
CA ASP A 244 35.00 31.99 4.55
C ASP A 244 33.81 31.26 3.89
N ARG A 245 32.74 30.94 4.64
CA ARG A 245 31.53 30.32 4.08
C ARG A 245 30.83 31.24 3.07
N ARG A 246 31.13 32.54 3.07
CA ARG A 246 30.61 33.52 2.10
C ARG A 246 30.95 33.20 0.64
N PHE A 247 31.99 32.41 0.39
CA PHE A 247 32.40 32.00 -0.95
C PHE A 247 31.60 30.78 -1.42
N VAL A 248 30.33 31.01 -1.77
CA VAL A 248 29.38 29.97 -2.17
C VAL A 248 29.51 29.67 -3.67
N GLY A 249 29.62 28.38 -4.03
CA GLY A 249 29.61 27.94 -5.42
C GLY A 249 28.22 28.06 -6.04
N MET A 250 28.11 28.80 -7.15
CA MET A 250 26.83 29.05 -7.84
C MET A 250 26.66 28.26 -9.14
N THR A 251 27.58 27.34 -9.48
CA THR A 251 27.44 26.46 -10.66
C THR A 251 26.17 25.61 -10.64
N SER A 252 25.68 25.28 -9.44
CA SER A 252 24.41 24.60 -9.22
C SER A 252 23.53 25.48 -8.32
N ALA A 253 23.37 26.74 -8.71
CA ALA A 253 22.50 27.71 -8.04
C ALA A 253 21.07 27.16 -7.91
N TYR A 254 20.62 26.47 -8.97
CA TYR A 254 19.36 25.76 -9.04
C TYR A 254 19.62 24.25 -9.01
N ASP A 255 18.96 23.54 -8.10
CA ASP A 255 19.13 22.09 -7.92
C ASP A 255 18.49 21.33 -9.10
N ALA A 256 19.28 20.47 -9.75
CA ALA A 256 18.85 19.74 -10.93
C ALA A 256 17.67 18.80 -10.63
N GLY A 257 17.67 18.13 -9.48
CA GLY A 257 16.60 17.21 -9.09
C GLY A 257 15.29 17.93 -8.80
N LEU A 258 15.34 19.11 -8.15
CA LEU A 258 14.15 19.95 -7.98
C LEU A 258 13.62 20.49 -9.31
N CYS A 259 14.50 20.87 -10.23
CA CYS A 259 14.13 21.33 -11.57
C CYS A 259 13.44 20.21 -12.38
N ASP A 260 13.98 18.99 -12.38
CA ASP A 260 13.39 17.84 -13.06
C ASP A 260 12.00 17.49 -12.52
N ARG A 261 11.82 17.58 -11.20
CA ARG A 261 10.50 17.39 -10.58
C ARG A 261 9.48 18.45 -10.97
N LEU A 262 9.90 19.72 -11.10
CA LEU A 262 9.02 20.79 -11.57
C LEU A 262 8.62 20.58 -13.05
N ARG A 263 9.55 20.11 -13.90
CA ARG A 263 9.24 19.70 -15.29
C ARG A 263 8.21 18.57 -15.33
N ALA A 264 8.43 17.52 -14.53
CA ALA A 264 7.52 16.38 -14.45
C ALA A 264 6.12 16.79 -13.96
N ALA A 265 6.06 17.66 -12.93
CA ALA A 265 4.81 18.19 -12.42
C ALA A 265 4.06 19.03 -13.47
N ALA A 266 4.76 19.87 -14.24
CA ALA A 266 4.16 20.64 -15.31
C ALA A 266 3.63 19.76 -16.46
N SER A 267 4.41 18.75 -16.86
CA SER A 267 3.99 17.78 -17.86
C SER A 267 2.73 17.02 -17.42
N ALA A 268 2.65 16.60 -16.15
CA ALA A 268 1.48 15.89 -15.61
C ALA A 268 0.21 16.75 -15.62
N GLU A 269 0.35 18.06 -15.40
CA GLU A 269 -0.77 19.02 -15.44
C GLU A 269 -1.10 19.50 -16.86
N ASN A 270 -0.38 19.01 -17.89
CA ASN A 270 -0.45 19.50 -19.27
C ASN A 270 -0.23 21.01 -19.39
N ILE A 271 0.70 21.54 -18.59
CA ILE A 271 1.08 22.95 -18.60
C ILE A 271 2.45 23.09 -19.27
N GLU A 272 2.51 23.92 -20.29
CA GLU A 272 3.78 24.30 -20.91
C GLU A 272 4.62 25.11 -19.92
N LEU A 273 5.83 24.61 -19.64
CA LEU A 273 6.80 25.24 -18.75
C LEU A 273 7.99 25.70 -19.58
N GLY A 274 8.10 27.01 -19.80
CA GLY A 274 9.26 27.61 -20.43
C GLY A 274 10.51 27.43 -19.58
N GLU A 275 11.69 27.50 -20.17
CA GLU A 275 12.97 27.44 -19.46
C GLU A 275 13.87 28.57 -19.94
N GLY A 276 14.64 29.17 -19.02
CA GLY A 276 15.57 30.24 -19.38
C GLY A 276 16.38 30.83 -18.23
N VAL A 277 17.26 31.76 -18.61
CA VAL A 277 18.16 32.51 -17.74
C VAL A 277 17.46 33.78 -17.24
N TYR A 278 17.42 33.96 -15.92
CA TYR A 278 16.80 35.13 -15.28
C TYR A 278 17.84 36.20 -14.94
N MET A 279 17.65 37.44 -15.39
CA MET A 279 18.52 38.56 -15.04
C MET A 279 17.88 39.46 -13.97
N TRP A 280 18.59 39.66 -12.86
CA TRP A 280 18.13 40.47 -11.75
C TRP A 280 18.54 41.94 -11.86
N PHE A 281 17.56 42.84 -11.92
CA PHE A 281 17.70 44.28 -11.83
C PHE A 281 17.33 44.79 -10.43
N SER A 282 17.90 45.92 -10.02
CA SER A 282 17.66 46.46 -8.66
C SER A 282 16.22 46.91 -8.43
N GLY A 283 15.54 47.43 -9.45
CA GLY A 283 14.26 48.15 -9.30
C GLY A 283 14.42 49.51 -8.60
N PRO A 284 13.32 50.25 -8.34
CA PRO A 284 11.92 49.90 -8.65
C PRO A 284 11.46 50.34 -10.04
N SER A 285 12.29 51.05 -10.81
CA SER A 285 11.98 51.37 -12.20
C SER A 285 12.01 50.10 -13.04
N PHE A 286 11.06 49.96 -13.97
CA PHE A 286 11.20 49.01 -15.07
C PHE A 286 12.41 49.35 -15.92
N GLU A 287 12.91 48.35 -16.64
CA GLU A 287 14.05 48.48 -17.52
C GLU A 287 13.73 49.38 -18.72
N THR A 288 14.74 50.07 -19.25
CA THR A 288 14.66 50.77 -20.52
C THR A 288 14.77 49.81 -21.70
N PRO A 289 14.30 50.17 -22.90
CA PRO A 289 14.51 49.35 -24.10
C PRO A 289 16.00 49.08 -24.41
N ALA A 290 16.90 49.97 -23.98
CA ALA A 290 18.34 49.75 -24.13
C ALA A 290 18.85 48.66 -23.19
N GLU A 291 18.42 48.67 -21.92
CA GLU A 291 18.74 47.62 -20.94
C GLU A 291 18.16 46.28 -21.36
N ILE A 292 16.96 46.23 -21.94
CA ILE A 292 16.37 45.00 -22.46
C ILE A 292 17.16 44.42 -23.63
N ARG A 293 17.60 45.25 -24.58
CA ARG A 293 18.48 44.79 -25.68
C ARG A 293 19.83 44.29 -25.15
N MET A 294 20.38 44.95 -24.13
CA MET A 294 21.59 44.52 -23.45
C MET A 294 21.36 43.16 -22.75
N ALA A 295 20.30 43.01 -21.97
CA ALA A 295 19.98 41.78 -21.25
C ALA A 295 19.86 40.57 -22.20
N ARG A 296 19.18 40.75 -23.34
CA ARG A 296 19.11 39.72 -24.41
C ARG A 296 20.48 39.39 -24.98
N THR A 297 21.32 40.40 -25.22
CA THR A 297 22.68 40.21 -25.74
C THR A 297 23.56 39.46 -24.75
N LEU A 298 23.33 39.65 -23.45
CA LEU A 298 24.01 38.95 -22.36
C LEU A 298 23.43 37.56 -22.06
N GLY A 299 22.41 37.13 -22.81
CA GLY A 299 21.84 35.79 -22.71
C GLY A 299 20.71 35.63 -21.69
N ALA A 300 20.08 36.71 -21.24
CA ALA A 300 18.87 36.62 -20.41
C ALA A 300 17.63 36.32 -21.25
N ASP A 301 16.73 35.51 -20.69
CA ASP A 301 15.42 35.16 -21.24
C ASP A 301 14.28 35.89 -20.53
N ALA A 302 14.49 36.25 -19.26
CA ALA A 302 13.56 37.07 -18.48
C ALA A 302 14.31 38.03 -17.55
N VAL A 303 13.63 39.12 -17.18
CA VAL A 303 14.15 40.13 -16.24
C VAL A 303 13.19 40.32 -15.07
N GLY A 304 13.73 40.69 -13.91
CA GLY A 304 12.91 41.16 -12.80
C GLY A 304 13.74 41.58 -11.60
N MET A 305 13.07 41.78 -10.47
CA MET A 305 13.63 42.55 -9.33
C MET A 305 13.82 41.73 -8.04
N SER A 306 13.78 40.40 -8.09
CA SER A 306 13.90 39.53 -6.91
C SER A 306 14.59 38.19 -7.21
N THR A 307 14.52 37.24 -6.28
CA THR A 307 14.91 35.82 -6.41
C THR A 307 16.40 35.57 -6.34
N VAL A 308 17.24 36.35 -7.04
CA VAL A 308 18.70 36.10 -7.06
C VAL A 308 19.34 36.24 -5.68
N PRO A 309 19.08 37.29 -4.88
CA PRO A 309 19.61 37.38 -3.52
C PRO A 309 19.19 36.21 -2.62
N GLU A 310 17.93 35.80 -2.70
CA GLU A 310 17.39 34.72 -1.88
C GLU A 310 17.93 33.35 -2.29
N VAL A 311 18.20 33.13 -3.58
CA VAL A 311 18.90 31.91 -4.04
C VAL A 311 20.34 31.90 -3.50
N ILE A 312 21.07 33.02 -3.56
CA ILE A 312 22.43 33.10 -2.98
C ILE A 312 22.40 32.81 -1.48
N LEU A 313 21.47 33.41 -0.74
CA LEU A 313 21.28 33.17 0.70
C LEU A 313 20.89 31.72 0.99
N GLY A 314 19.98 31.14 0.20
CA GLY A 314 19.56 29.74 0.33
C GLY A 314 20.73 28.79 0.13
N ARG A 315 21.55 28.99 -0.92
CA ARG A 315 22.76 28.20 -1.15
C ARG A 315 23.81 28.40 -0.05
N PHE A 316 23.94 29.61 0.50
CA PHE A 316 24.84 29.91 1.62
C PHE A 316 24.50 29.12 2.89
N VAL A 317 23.21 29.01 3.23
CA VAL A 317 22.76 28.22 4.39
C VAL A 317 22.65 26.72 4.09
N GLY A 318 22.82 26.30 2.83
CA GLY A 318 22.83 24.90 2.41
C GLY A 318 21.49 24.33 1.93
N LEU A 319 20.53 25.18 1.56
CA LEU A 319 19.25 24.77 0.98
C LEU A 319 19.39 24.42 -0.51
N ASN A 320 18.63 23.43 -0.96
CA ASN A 320 18.42 23.15 -2.38
C ASN A 320 17.40 24.15 -2.93
N CYS A 321 17.78 24.91 -3.95
CA CYS A 321 16.93 25.98 -4.47
C CYS A 321 16.38 25.61 -5.85
N ALA A 322 15.12 25.93 -6.11
CA ALA A 322 14.56 25.98 -7.47
C ALA A 322 13.66 27.21 -7.58
N ALA A 323 13.48 27.75 -8.79
CA ALA A 323 12.66 28.94 -8.95
C ALA A 323 11.85 28.95 -10.25
N CYS A 324 10.64 29.52 -10.18
CA CYS A 324 9.74 29.71 -11.32
C CYS A 324 9.29 31.16 -11.42
N SER A 325 9.32 31.70 -12.63
CA SER A 325 8.79 33.02 -12.98
C SER A 325 7.42 32.90 -13.59
N VAL A 326 6.46 33.66 -13.08
CA VAL A 326 5.22 33.99 -13.79
C VAL A 326 5.53 35.15 -14.73
N ILE A 327 5.40 34.92 -16.03
CA ILE A 327 5.61 35.98 -17.02
C ILE A 327 4.40 36.89 -16.99
N THR A 328 4.61 38.16 -16.64
CA THR A 328 3.51 39.12 -16.47
C THR A 328 3.44 40.17 -17.56
N ASN A 329 4.54 40.40 -18.26
CA ASN A 329 4.67 41.40 -19.31
C ASN A 329 5.85 41.03 -20.21
N PHE A 330 5.98 41.66 -21.37
CA PHE A 330 7.23 41.63 -22.13
C PHE A 330 8.21 42.69 -21.62
N GLY A 331 9.49 42.53 -21.94
CA GLY A 331 10.51 43.54 -21.69
C GLY A 331 10.18 44.87 -22.39
N ALA A 332 10.60 45.99 -21.80
CA ALA A 332 10.36 47.32 -22.32
C ALA A 332 10.81 47.48 -23.78
N GLY A 333 9.93 48.07 -24.60
CA GLY A 333 10.18 48.32 -26.02
C GLY A 333 9.93 47.12 -26.94
N MET A 334 9.42 45.99 -26.43
CA MET A 334 9.07 44.83 -27.26
C MET A 334 7.68 44.90 -27.89
N THR A 335 6.71 45.56 -27.25
CA THR A 335 5.30 45.62 -27.71
C THR A 335 4.81 47.01 -28.13
N GLY A 336 5.69 48.03 -28.13
CA GLY A 336 5.36 49.40 -28.54
C GLY A 336 4.52 50.22 -27.56
N GLY A 337 4.00 49.62 -26.47
CA GLY A 337 3.30 50.30 -25.37
C GLY A 337 4.19 50.59 -24.16
N GLU A 338 3.77 51.49 -23.27
CA GLU A 338 4.41 51.68 -21.96
C GLU A 338 4.03 50.56 -20.99
N LEU A 339 5.03 50.04 -20.26
CA LEU A 339 4.84 49.07 -19.20
C LEU A 339 4.20 49.73 -17.98
N SER A 340 3.31 49.02 -17.31
CA SER A 340 2.71 49.49 -16.07
C SER A 340 2.67 48.39 -15.03
N HIS A 341 2.75 48.78 -13.76
CA HIS A 341 2.55 47.84 -12.65
C HIS A 341 1.11 47.27 -12.63
N GLN A 342 0.15 47.93 -13.27
CA GLN A 342 -1.22 47.43 -13.42
C GLN A 342 -1.27 46.19 -14.33
N GLU A 343 -0.52 46.18 -15.43
CA GLU A 343 -0.41 45.01 -16.31
C GLU A 343 0.14 43.78 -15.55
N THR A 344 1.12 44.00 -14.66
CA THR A 344 1.62 42.96 -13.77
C THR A 344 0.52 42.37 -12.88
N LYS A 345 -0.33 43.23 -12.30
CA LYS A 345 -1.44 42.81 -11.43
C LYS A 345 -2.51 42.03 -12.16
N ASP A 346 -2.77 42.37 -13.43
CA ASP A 346 -3.81 41.72 -14.23
C ASP A 346 -3.37 40.32 -14.71
N MET A 347 -2.08 40.16 -15.06
CA MET A 347 -1.56 38.89 -15.60
C MET A 347 -1.03 37.92 -14.55
N ALA A 348 -0.58 38.40 -13.38
CA ALA A 348 -0.04 37.56 -12.31
C ALA A 348 -1.02 36.45 -11.85
N PRO A 349 -2.34 36.67 -11.69
CA PRO A 349 -3.28 35.60 -11.34
C PRO A 349 -3.41 34.51 -12.41
N VAL A 350 -3.27 34.86 -13.70
CA VAL A 350 -3.41 33.91 -14.81
C VAL A 350 -2.25 32.91 -14.82
N GLY A 351 -1.01 33.40 -14.83
CA GLY A 351 0.16 32.53 -14.74
C GLY A 351 0.33 31.92 -13.34
N GLY A 352 -0.09 32.64 -12.30
CA GLY A 352 -0.13 32.16 -10.91
C GLY A 352 -1.02 30.92 -10.74
N GLY A 353 -2.19 30.87 -11.36
CA GLY A 353 -3.07 29.70 -11.34
C GLY A 353 -2.45 28.47 -12.00
N ARG A 354 -1.66 28.64 -13.06
CA ARG A 354 -0.90 27.55 -13.70
C ARG A 354 0.21 27.06 -12.78
N LEU A 355 1.02 27.99 -12.27
CA LEU A 355 2.12 27.67 -11.35
C LEU A 355 1.61 27.01 -10.07
N GLN A 356 0.46 27.43 -9.53
CA GLN A 356 -0.18 26.78 -8.39
C GLN A 356 -0.40 25.28 -8.63
N LYS A 357 -0.95 24.88 -9.79
CA LYS A 357 -1.14 23.47 -10.12
C LYS A 357 0.18 22.70 -10.19
N ILE A 358 1.19 23.29 -10.84
CA ILE A 358 2.54 22.71 -10.92
C ILE A 358 3.10 22.50 -9.51
N LEU A 359 3.01 23.50 -8.63
CA LEU A 359 3.54 23.43 -7.27
C LEU A 359 2.77 22.43 -6.40
N SER A 360 1.44 22.37 -6.50
CA SER A 360 0.62 21.37 -5.83
C SER A 360 0.98 19.94 -6.28
N ARG A 361 1.22 19.73 -7.57
CA ARG A 361 1.68 18.43 -8.12
C ARG A 361 3.14 18.13 -7.78
N PHE A 362 4.01 19.13 -7.73
CA PHE A 362 5.40 18.98 -7.30
C PHE A 362 5.51 18.52 -5.85
N VAL A 363 4.63 19.02 -4.97
CA VAL A 363 4.55 18.61 -3.56
C VAL A 363 3.92 17.22 -3.41
N ALA A 364 3.07 16.80 -4.35
CA ALA A 364 2.60 15.43 -4.40
C ALA A 364 3.80 14.47 -4.66
N GLU A 365 4.07 13.59 -3.70
CA GLU A 365 5.22 12.67 -3.74
C GLU A 365 5.05 11.52 -4.74
N GLU A 366 6.19 11.01 -5.23
CA GLU A 366 6.29 9.78 -6.02
C GLU A 366 6.13 8.52 -5.13
N ILE A 367 5.09 7.74 -5.41
CA ILE A 367 4.66 6.52 -4.69
C ILE A 367 5.81 5.54 -4.42
N ILE A 368 6.67 5.29 -5.41
CA ILE A 368 7.79 4.35 -5.31
C ILE A 368 8.81 4.80 -4.27
N ARG A 369 9.11 6.10 -4.20
CA ARG A 369 10.11 6.64 -3.27
C ARG A 369 9.66 6.43 -1.82
N ILE A 370 8.38 6.69 -1.53
CA ILE A 370 7.82 6.51 -0.19
C ILE A 370 8.05 5.09 0.30
N LYS A 371 7.60 4.12 -0.49
CA LYS A 371 7.70 2.71 -0.10
C LYS A 371 9.14 2.22 -0.08
N ARG A 372 10.01 2.69 -0.98
CA ARG A 372 11.45 2.37 -0.98
C ARG A 372 12.14 2.82 0.31
N ASP A 373 11.78 4.00 0.80
CA ASP A 373 12.36 4.61 2.01
C ASP A 373 11.69 4.10 3.31
N GLY A 374 10.85 3.05 3.22
CA GLY A 374 10.20 2.40 4.38
C GLY A 374 8.87 3.01 4.80
N GLY A 375 8.35 4.00 4.08
CA GLY A 375 7.08 4.65 4.39
C GLY A 375 5.85 3.83 3.98
N ALA A 376 4.76 4.00 4.73
CA ALA A 376 3.44 3.47 4.37
C ALA A 376 2.76 4.32 3.28
N LEU A 377 2.06 3.67 2.37
CA LEU A 377 1.29 4.27 1.30
C LEU A 377 -0.17 4.45 1.73
N SER A 378 -0.72 5.64 1.49
CA SER A 378 -2.16 5.85 1.73
C SER A 378 -3.00 5.11 0.69
N GLN A 379 -4.25 4.78 1.06
CA GLN A 379 -5.22 4.16 0.15
C GLN A 379 -5.35 4.91 -1.18
N ALA A 380 -5.38 6.25 -1.14
CA ALA A 380 -5.47 7.08 -2.33
C ALA A 380 -4.27 6.92 -3.28
N ARG A 381 -3.06 6.75 -2.73
CA ARG A 381 -1.85 6.52 -3.53
C ARG A 381 -1.81 5.14 -4.14
N ILE A 382 -2.23 4.13 -3.38
CA ILE A 382 -2.35 2.77 -3.90
C ILE A 382 -3.38 2.74 -5.05
N ALA A 383 -4.53 3.38 -4.88
CA ALA A 383 -5.54 3.50 -5.92
C ALA A 383 -5.00 4.23 -7.17
N GLU A 384 -4.27 5.36 -7.00
CA GLU A 384 -3.61 6.08 -8.11
C GLU A 384 -2.64 5.17 -8.87
N PHE A 385 -1.81 4.40 -8.16
CA PHE A 385 -0.86 3.48 -8.78
C PHE A 385 -1.57 2.38 -9.58
N ILE A 386 -2.59 1.75 -8.98
CA ILE A 386 -3.33 0.65 -9.63
C ILE A 386 -4.15 1.13 -10.82
N ALA A 387 -4.74 2.31 -10.75
CA ALA A 387 -5.39 2.94 -11.90
C ALA A 387 -4.38 3.11 -13.05
N GLY A 388 -3.18 3.62 -12.75
CA GLY A 388 -2.13 3.79 -13.74
C GLY A 388 -1.56 2.47 -14.29
N VAL A 389 -1.57 1.39 -13.50
CA VAL A 389 -1.26 0.03 -14.00
C VAL A 389 -2.31 -0.44 -15.00
N THR A 390 -3.57 -0.14 -14.73
CA THR A 390 -4.72 -0.57 -15.53
C THR A 390 -4.81 0.18 -16.86
N ASP A 391 -4.63 1.51 -16.85
CA ASP A 391 -4.72 2.36 -18.04
C ASP A 391 -3.44 2.43 -18.89
N GLY A 392 -2.33 1.89 -18.38
CA GLY A 392 -1.04 1.83 -19.09
C GLY A 392 -0.08 2.99 -18.79
N SER A 393 -0.49 4.01 -18.03
CA SER A 393 0.35 5.16 -17.68
C SER A 393 1.50 4.82 -16.71
N VAL A 394 1.37 3.74 -15.93
CA VAL A 394 2.46 3.14 -15.16
C VAL A 394 3.17 2.09 -16.00
N THR A 395 4.49 2.21 -16.12
CA THR A 395 5.35 1.29 -16.88
C THR A 395 5.67 0.03 -16.08
N ASP A 396 6.04 -1.06 -16.77
CA ASP A 396 6.47 -2.31 -16.11
C ASP A 396 7.71 -2.10 -15.22
N ALA A 397 8.59 -1.16 -15.58
CA ALA A 397 9.72 -0.76 -14.74
C ALA A 397 9.28 -0.12 -13.42
N GLN A 398 8.24 0.71 -13.43
CA GLN A 398 7.67 1.30 -12.22
C GLN A 398 6.92 0.26 -11.37
N ILE A 399 6.21 -0.69 -12.00
CA ILE A 399 5.61 -1.85 -11.31
C ILE A 399 6.68 -2.66 -10.61
N SER A 400 7.76 -3.01 -11.32
CA SER A 400 8.89 -3.75 -10.76
C SER A 400 9.56 -3.01 -9.61
N ALA A 401 9.78 -1.70 -9.75
CA ALA A 401 10.38 -0.88 -8.71
C ALA A 401 9.52 -0.81 -7.45
N LEU A 402 8.20 -0.66 -7.58
CA LEU A 402 7.30 -0.69 -6.43
C LEU A 402 7.23 -2.10 -5.81
N ALA A 403 7.11 -3.14 -6.62
CA ALA A 403 7.06 -4.53 -6.14
C ALA A 403 8.33 -4.89 -5.36
N MET A 404 9.51 -4.47 -5.84
CA MET A 404 10.77 -4.66 -5.13
C MET A 404 10.86 -3.83 -3.85
N ALA A 405 10.35 -2.59 -3.85
CA ALA A 405 10.27 -1.78 -2.64
C ALA A 405 9.36 -2.43 -1.57
N VAL A 406 8.24 -3.03 -1.97
CA VAL A 406 7.35 -3.81 -1.09
C VAL A 406 8.01 -5.13 -0.67
N PHE A 407 8.80 -5.76 -1.54
CA PHE A 407 9.53 -6.98 -1.19
C PHE A 407 10.46 -6.76 0.01
N PHE A 408 11.19 -5.63 0.04
CA PHE A 408 12.11 -5.31 1.13
C PHE A 408 11.45 -4.68 2.36
N ASN A 409 10.47 -3.78 2.17
CA ASN A 409 9.88 -3.01 3.26
C ASN A 409 8.52 -3.54 3.75
N GLY A 410 7.94 -4.51 3.04
CA GLY A 410 6.60 -5.01 3.31
C GLY A 410 5.48 -4.00 3.06
N MET A 411 4.27 -4.46 3.33
CA MET A 411 3.09 -3.61 3.49
C MET A 411 2.40 -4.00 4.79
N ASP A 412 1.91 -3.00 5.52
CA ASP A 412 1.04 -3.28 6.66
C ASP A 412 -0.33 -3.82 6.22
N ARG A 413 -1.18 -4.13 7.21
CA ARG A 413 -2.52 -4.67 6.95
C ARG A 413 -3.37 -3.73 6.12
N ASP A 414 -3.39 -2.45 6.44
CA ASP A 414 -4.29 -1.47 5.84
C ASP A 414 -3.83 -1.14 4.40
N GLU A 415 -2.52 -1.09 4.16
CA GLU A 415 -1.93 -1.05 2.81
C GLU A 415 -2.30 -2.27 1.98
N THR A 416 -2.22 -3.47 2.57
CA THR A 416 -2.52 -4.72 1.86
C THR A 416 -4.02 -4.82 1.54
N VAL A 417 -4.91 -4.36 2.43
CA VAL A 417 -6.35 -4.21 2.16
C VAL A 417 -6.59 -3.22 1.04
N ALA A 418 -5.98 -2.04 1.09
CA ALA A 418 -6.12 -1.03 0.04
C ALA A 418 -5.63 -1.52 -1.32
N LEU A 419 -4.52 -2.26 -1.36
CA LEU A 419 -3.98 -2.87 -2.59
C LEU A 419 -4.95 -3.92 -3.14
N THR A 420 -5.46 -4.79 -2.28
CA THR A 420 -6.43 -5.84 -2.65
C THR A 420 -7.69 -5.24 -3.25
N LEU A 421 -8.26 -4.22 -2.60
CA LEU A 421 -9.47 -3.53 -3.05
C LEU A 421 -9.23 -2.78 -4.36
N ALA A 422 -8.13 -2.04 -4.47
CA ALA A 422 -7.79 -1.31 -5.71
C ALA A 422 -7.58 -2.28 -6.89
N MET A 423 -6.93 -3.43 -6.66
CA MET A 423 -6.76 -4.46 -7.68
C MET A 423 -8.08 -5.13 -8.05
N ARG A 424 -8.96 -5.42 -7.07
CA ARG A 424 -10.32 -5.92 -7.32
C ARG A 424 -11.10 -4.96 -8.20
N ASP A 425 -11.07 -3.67 -7.86
CA ASP A 425 -11.85 -2.60 -8.50
C ASP A 425 -11.23 -2.11 -9.82
N SER A 426 -10.12 -2.70 -10.27
CA SER A 426 -9.50 -2.38 -11.56
C SER A 426 -10.30 -2.87 -12.77
N GLY A 427 -11.31 -3.71 -12.56
CA GLY A 427 -12.15 -4.25 -13.63
C GLY A 427 -13.54 -4.65 -13.13
N ASP A 428 -14.09 -5.72 -13.71
CA ASP A 428 -15.44 -6.17 -13.36
C ASP A 428 -15.48 -6.72 -11.92
N VAL A 429 -16.57 -6.41 -11.21
CA VAL A 429 -16.93 -7.05 -9.94
C VAL A 429 -18.33 -7.63 -10.11
N LEU A 430 -18.46 -8.94 -9.93
CA LEU A 430 -19.74 -9.63 -10.09
C LEU A 430 -20.68 -9.25 -8.95
N ASP A 431 -21.95 -9.02 -9.29
CA ASP A 431 -23.02 -8.76 -8.32
C ASP A 431 -24.04 -9.90 -8.33
N TRP A 432 -24.30 -10.52 -7.18
CA TRP A 432 -25.23 -11.64 -7.04
C TRP A 432 -26.49 -11.28 -6.26
N SER A 433 -26.80 -9.98 -6.16
CA SER A 433 -27.98 -9.47 -5.46
C SER A 433 -29.33 -10.05 -5.94
N ASP A 434 -29.37 -10.66 -7.13
CA ASP A 434 -30.54 -11.32 -7.71
C ASP A 434 -30.72 -12.79 -7.29
N ILE A 435 -29.80 -13.36 -6.49
CA ILE A 435 -29.88 -14.73 -6.01
C ILE A 435 -30.32 -14.76 -4.53
N ASP A 436 -31.42 -15.47 -4.24
CA ASP A 436 -31.98 -15.64 -2.89
C ASP A 436 -31.27 -16.77 -2.10
N ARG A 437 -29.93 -16.74 -2.06
CA ARG A 437 -29.13 -17.61 -1.19
C ARG A 437 -27.72 -17.05 -0.97
N PRO A 438 -27.04 -17.40 0.15
CA PRO A 438 -25.70 -16.90 0.41
C PRO A 438 -24.69 -17.35 -0.67
N VAL A 439 -23.87 -16.40 -1.12
CA VAL A 439 -22.84 -16.65 -2.12
C VAL A 439 -21.52 -16.91 -1.44
N CYS A 440 -20.98 -18.11 -1.63
CA CYS A 440 -19.75 -18.55 -1.00
C CYS A 440 -18.89 -19.36 -1.98
N ASP A 441 -17.58 -19.15 -1.95
CA ASP A 441 -16.63 -19.88 -2.78
C ASP A 441 -15.49 -20.47 -1.93
N LYS A 442 -14.76 -21.43 -2.52
CA LYS A 442 -13.53 -21.98 -1.96
C LYS A 442 -12.34 -21.65 -2.87
N HIS A 443 -11.22 -21.28 -2.27
CA HIS A 443 -9.93 -21.23 -2.97
C HIS A 443 -8.93 -22.18 -2.33
N SER A 444 -8.08 -22.82 -3.15
CA SER A 444 -6.97 -23.65 -2.68
C SER A 444 -5.66 -23.06 -3.19
N THR A 445 -4.61 -23.11 -2.38
CA THR A 445 -3.24 -22.79 -2.84
C THR A 445 -2.69 -23.80 -3.85
N GLY A 446 -3.38 -24.93 -4.06
CA GLY A 446 -3.03 -25.96 -5.02
C GLY A 446 -2.26 -27.13 -4.40
N GLY A 447 -2.45 -28.32 -4.99
CA GLY A 447 -1.84 -29.58 -4.57
C GLY A 447 -1.98 -30.67 -5.64
N VAL A 448 -1.50 -31.88 -5.32
CA VAL A 448 -1.59 -33.05 -6.20
C VAL A 448 -2.72 -33.95 -5.75
N GLY A 449 -3.59 -34.37 -6.67
CA GLY A 449 -4.84 -35.06 -6.33
C GLY A 449 -5.84 -34.18 -5.58
N ASP A 450 -5.72 -32.84 -5.65
CA ASP A 450 -6.66 -31.90 -5.05
C ASP A 450 -7.86 -31.68 -5.99
N ASN A 451 -8.75 -32.66 -6.09
CA ASN A 451 -10.03 -32.57 -6.80
C ASN A 451 -11.19 -32.11 -5.91
N VAL A 452 -10.92 -31.62 -4.69
CA VAL A 452 -11.91 -31.20 -3.69
C VAL A 452 -13.04 -30.37 -4.28
N SER A 453 -12.71 -29.40 -5.14
CA SER A 453 -13.67 -28.47 -5.73
C SER A 453 -14.80 -29.14 -6.50
N LEU A 454 -14.55 -30.30 -7.13
CA LEU A 454 -15.52 -31.01 -7.97
C LEU A 454 -16.68 -31.56 -7.13
N MET A 455 -16.39 -32.01 -5.90
CA MET A 455 -17.38 -32.51 -4.95
C MET A 455 -17.90 -31.40 -4.04
N LEU A 456 -17.03 -30.48 -3.61
CA LEU A 456 -17.37 -29.40 -2.70
C LEU A 456 -18.46 -28.49 -3.28
N ALA A 457 -18.34 -28.07 -4.55
CA ALA A 457 -19.30 -27.16 -5.16
C ALA A 457 -20.75 -27.71 -5.16
N PRO A 458 -21.03 -28.93 -5.65
CA PRO A 458 -22.37 -29.50 -5.58
C PRO A 458 -22.84 -29.85 -4.16
N ILE A 459 -21.95 -30.26 -3.24
CA ILE A 459 -22.36 -30.51 -1.84
C ILE A 459 -22.78 -29.21 -1.17
N ALA A 460 -22.00 -28.14 -1.30
CA ALA A 460 -22.34 -26.81 -0.78
C ALA A 460 -23.65 -26.28 -1.39
N ALA A 461 -23.86 -26.47 -2.69
CA ALA A 461 -25.11 -26.10 -3.35
C ALA A 461 -26.33 -26.89 -2.81
N ALA A 462 -26.16 -28.19 -2.57
CA ALA A 462 -27.20 -29.03 -1.96
C ALA A 462 -27.53 -28.62 -0.51
N CYS A 463 -26.58 -27.99 0.19
CA CYS A 463 -26.79 -27.39 1.51
C CYS A 463 -27.38 -25.97 1.47
N GLY A 464 -27.68 -25.42 0.29
CA GLY A 464 -28.35 -24.13 0.13
C GLY A 464 -27.44 -22.95 -0.23
N LEU A 465 -26.16 -23.18 -0.57
CA LEU A 465 -25.26 -22.11 -1.02
C LEU A 465 -25.37 -21.86 -2.54
N ALA A 466 -24.97 -20.66 -2.96
CA ALA A 466 -24.61 -20.35 -4.34
C ALA A 466 -23.08 -20.35 -4.45
N VAL A 467 -22.53 -21.18 -5.33
CA VAL A 467 -21.09 -21.38 -5.50
C VAL A 467 -20.66 -20.98 -6.92
N PRO A 468 -20.43 -19.68 -7.19
CA PRO A 468 -19.95 -19.17 -8.47
C PRO A 468 -18.43 -19.34 -8.59
N MET A 469 -17.96 -20.58 -8.66
CA MET A 469 -16.53 -20.89 -8.56
C MET A 469 -15.76 -20.49 -9.82
N ILE A 470 -14.98 -19.42 -9.72
CA ILE A 470 -14.00 -19.02 -10.73
C ILE A 470 -12.67 -19.68 -10.41
N SER A 471 -12.29 -20.64 -11.24
CA SER A 471 -11.12 -21.50 -11.07
C SER A 471 -9.99 -21.14 -12.04
N GLY A 472 -8.76 -21.43 -11.61
CA GLY A 472 -7.56 -21.31 -12.43
C GLY A 472 -7.22 -22.61 -13.16
N ARG A 473 -6.34 -22.48 -14.16
CA ARG A 473 -5.62 -23.60 -14.78
C ARG A 473 -4.42 -24.00 -13.91
N GLY A 474 -3.87 -25.19 -14.16
CA GLY A 474 -2.73 -25.71 -13.41
C GLY A 474 -1.47 -24.86 -13.58
N LEU A 475 -0.71 -24.69 -12.48
CA LEU A 475 0.57 -24.00 -12.44
C LEU A 475 1.62 -24.89 -11.76
N GLY A 476 2.81 -24.97 -12.35
CA GLY A 476 3.91 -25.79 -11.84
C GLY A 476 3.56 -27.28 -11.81
N HIS A 477 3.78 -27.93 -10.67
CA HIS A 477 3.50 -29.36 -10.47
C HIS A 477 2.06 -29.66 -10.02
N THR A 478 1.23 -28.63 -9.83
CA THR A 478 -0.15 -28.78 -9.35
C THR A 478 -1.13 -28.80 -10.50
N GLY A 479 -2.11 -29.71 -10.45
CA GLY A 479 -3.17 -29.80 -11.45
C GLY A 479 -4.24 -28.72 -11.25
N GLY A 480 -4.79 -28.17 -12.34
CA GLY A 480 -5.83 -27.15 -12.27
C GLY A 480 -7.23 -27.74 -12.26
N THR A 481 -8.14 -27.22 -11.42
CA THR A 481 -9.56 -27.62 -11.43
C THR A 481 -10.18 -27.44 -12.81
N LEU A 482 -9.81 -26.37 -13.53
CA LEU A 482 -10.38 -26.10 -14.84
C LEU A 482 -9.96 -27.13 -15.89
N ASP A 483 -8.69 -27.54 -15.89
CA ASP A 483 -8.16 -28.55 -16.81
C ASP A 483 -8.81 -29.93 -16.56
N LYS A 484 -9.14 -30.24 -15.29
CA LYS A 484 -9.94 -31.43 -14.94
C LYS A 484 -11.33 -31.37 -15.57
N MET A 485 -12.03 -30.23 -15.46
CA MET A 485 -13.38 -30.10 -16.03
C MET A 485 -13.38 -30.18 -17.58
N GLU A 486 -12.32 -29.71 -18.24
CA GLU A 486 -12.15 -29.85 -19.70
C GLU A 486 -11.97 -31.31 -20.17
N SER A 487 -11.72 -32.25 -19.27
CA SER A 487 -11.73 -33.67 -19.62
C SER A 487 -13.14 -34.20 -19.91
N ILE A 488 -14.18 -33.47 -19.51
CA ILE A 488 -15.58 -33.82 -19.79
C ILE A 488 -15.94 -33.32 -21.20
N PRO A 489 -16.29 -34.21 -22.15
CA PRO A 489 -16.59 -33.79 -23.52
C PRO A 489 -17.71 -32.76 -23.60
N GLY A 490 -17.44 -31.61 -24.23
CA GLY A 490 -18.42 -30.54 -24.43
C GLY A 490 -18.60 -29.57 -23.26
N TYR A 491 -17.95 -29.80 -22.11
CA TYR A 491 -18.03 -28.89 -20.97
C TYR A 491 -17.43 -27.53 -21.33
N ASN A 492 -18.26 -26.49 -21.25
CA ASN A 492 -17.90 -25.11 -21.53
C ASN A 492 -17.31 -24.47 -20.28
N VAL A 493 -15.98 -24.40 -20.23
CA VAL A 493 -15.23 -23.75 -19.15
C VAL A 493 -15.21 -22.23 -19.21
N ALA A 494 -15.66 -21.61 -20.31
CA ALA A 494 -15.69 -20.16 -20.48
C ALA A 494 -17.06 -19.72 -21.02
N PRO A 495 -18.16 -19.98 -20.29
CA PRO A 495 -19.49 -19.53 -20.70
C PRO A 495 -19.57 -18.00 -20.65
N ASP A 496 -20.53 -17.43 -21.36
CA ASP A 496 -20.84 -16.02 -21.15
C ASP A 496 -21.44 -15.79 -19.74
N ASN A 497 -21.41 -14.55 -19.28
CA ASN A 497 -21.90 -14.17 -17.94
C ASN A 497 -23.40 -14.47 -17.75
N THR A 498 -24.18 -14.51 -18.84
CA THR A 498 -25.62 -14.80 -18.77
C THR A 498 -25.87 -16.27 -18.42
N LEU A 499 -25.17 -17.18 -19.12
CA LEU A 499 -25.22 -18.61 -18.83
C LEU A 499 -24.64 -18.90 -17.45
N PHE A 500 -23.48 -18.31 -17.11
CA PHE A 500 -22.87 -18.49 -15.79
C PHE A 500 -23.83 -18.13 -14.65
N ARG A 501 -24.48 -16.97 -14.73
CA ARG A 501 -25.48 -16.55 -13.73
C ARG A 501 -26.67 -17.48 -13.66
N THR A 502 -27.17 -17.93 -14.82
CA THR A 502 -28.32 -18.83 -14.90
C THR A 502 -28.01 -20.17 -14.21
N ILE A 503 -26.85 -20.76 -14.49
CA ILE A 503 -26.40 -22.02 -13.86
C ILE A 503 -26.24 -21.84 -12.36
N THR A 504 -25.55 -20.80 -11.90
CA THR A 504 -25.36 -20.53 -10.47
C THR A 504 -26.71 -20.33 -9.76
N ARG A 505 -27.68 -19.63 -10.37
CA ARG A 505 -29.00 -19.40 -9.79
C ARG A 505 -29.86 -20.68 -9.73
N ASP A 506 -29.96 -21.39 -10.85
CA ASP A 506 -30.94 -22.48 -11.02
C ASP A 506 -30.43 -23.82 -10.45
N ILE A 507 -29.12 -24.03 -10.45
CA ILE A 507 -28.47 -25.26 -9.97
C ILE A 507 -27.81 -25.03 -8.61
N GLY A 508 -27.29 -23.82 -8.36
CA GLY A 508 -26.62 -23.47 -7.11
C GLY A 508 -25.09 -23.50 -7.19
N CYS A 509 -24.50 -24.09 -8.24
CA CYS A 509 -23.06 -24.06 -8.43
C CYS A 509 -22.67 -24.08 -9.90
N ALA A 510 -21.51 -23.49 -10.18
CA ALA A 510 -20.84 -23.54 -11.48
C ALA A 510 -19.33 -23.48 -11.27
N ILE A 511 -18.57 -24.26 -12.04
CA ILE A 511 -17.11 -24.21 -12.06
C ILE A 511 -16.68 -23.74 -13.45
N ILE A 512 -16.14 -22.52 -13.52
CA ILE A 512 -15.73 -21.88 -14.78
C ILE A 512 -14.32 -21.29 -14.66
N GLY A 513 -13.73 -20.95 -15.79
CA GLY A 513 -12.50 -20.17 -15.86
C GLY A 513 -12.78 -18.70 -15.64
N GLN A 514 -11.73 -17.89 -15.65
CA GLN A 514 -11.89 -16.44 -15.65
C GLN A 514 -12.60 -15.98 -16.94
N THR A 515 -13.77 -15.38 -16.76
CA THR A 515 -14.57 -14.73 -17.81
C THR A 515 -14.71 -13.24 -17.48
N GLY A 516 -14.67 -12.37 -18.49
CA GLY A 516 -14.70 -10.91 -18.26
C GLY A 516 -13.34 -10.34 -17.87
N ASP A 517 -13.30 -9.05 -17.52
CA ASP A 517 -12.06 -8.36 -17.15
C ASP A 517 -11.94 -8.27 -15.63
N LEU A 518 -11.82 -9.43 -14.97
CA LEU A 518 -11.74 -9.53 -13.50
C LEU A 518 -10.33 -9.19 -13.02
N ALA A 519 -10.20 -8.12 -12.26
CA ALA A 519 -8.92 -7.62 -11.70
C ALA A 519 -7.75 -7.53 -12.71
N PRO A 520 -7.90 -6.80 -13.85
CA PRO A 520 -6.86 -6.69 -14.89
C PRO A 520 -5.51 -6.18 -14.38
N ALA A 521 -5.51 -5.32 -13.36
CA ALA A 521 -4.26 -4.85 -12.75
C ALA A 521 -3.43 -6.01 -12.17
N ASP A 522 -4.08 -7.00 -11.55
CA ASP A 522 -3.40 -8.19 -11.01
C ASP A 522 -2.69 -8.97 -12.10
N LYS A 523 -3.34 -9.19 -13.25
CA LYS A 523 -2.73 -9.92 -14.36
C LYS A 523 -1.42 -9.28 -14.80
N ARG A 524 -1.37 -7.95 -14.87
CA ARG A 524 -0.16 -7.20 -15.26
C ARG A 524 0.89 -7.21 -14.14
N ILE A 525 0.48 -6.96 -12.90
CA ILE A 525 1.39 -6.98 -11.73
C ILE A 525 2.01 -8.36 -11.54
N TYR A 526 1.22 -9.43 -11.61
CA TYR A 526 1.69 -10.80 -11.52
C TYR A 526 2.66 -11.14 -12.65
N GLY A 527 2.36 -10.74 -13.89
CA GLY A 527 3.26 -10.94 -15.03
C GLY A 527 4.64 -10.30 -14.83
N VAL A 528 4.70 -9.10 -14.23
CA VAL A 528 5.96 -8.45 -13.87
C VAL A 528 6.63 -9.17 -12.69
N ARG A 529 5.88 -9.57 -11.66
CA ARG A 529 6.43 -10.25 -10.48
C ARG A 529 7.11 -11.57 -10.81
N ASP A 530 6.50 -12.35 -11.71
CA ASP A 530 6.97 -13.67 -12.14
C ASP A 530 8.36 -13.62 -12.79
N VAL A 531 8.73 -12.49 -13.41
CA VAL A 531 10.03 -12.30 -14.09
C VAL A 531 10.99 -11.40 -13.33
N THR A 532 10.63 -10.92 -12.14
CA THR A 532 11.43 -9.99 -11.34
C THR A 532 11.79 -10.51 -9.95
N ALA A 533 11.53 -11.79 -9.67
CA ALA A 533 11.79 -12.42 -8.37
C ALA A 533 11.09 -11.69 -7.20
N THR A 534 9.87 -11.19 -7.44
CA THR A 534 9.03 -10.52 -6.43
C THR A 534 7.70 -11.24 -6.19
N VAL A 535 7.63 -12.51 -6.57
CA VAL A 535 6.46 -13.37 -6.27
C VAL A 535 6.37 -13.66 -4.78
N GLU A 536 7.50 -13.99 -4.14
CA GLU A 536 7.64 -14.52 -2.78
C GLU A 536 7.50 -13.44 -1.68
N ASN A 537 6.47 -12.60 -1.76
CA ASN A 537 6.15 -11.62 -0.74
C ASN A 537 4.71 -11.78 -0.26
N LEU A 538 4.52 -11.88 1.06
CA LEU A 538 3.24 -12.15 1.69
C LEU A 538 2.13 -11.16 1.27
N SER A 539 2.39 -9.85 1.37
CA SER A 539 1.40 -8.82 1.05
C SER A 539 0.99 -8.86 -0.43
N LEU A 540 1.96 -9.07 -1.34
CA LEU A 540 1.69 -9.15 -2.77
C LEU A 540 0.98 -10.46 -3.17
N ILE A 541 1.28 -11.58 -2.50
CA ILE A 541 0.56 -12.86 -2.68
C ILE A 541 -0.89 -12.69 -2.22
N THR A 542 -1.09 -12.17 -1.00
CA THR A 542 -2.42 -11.94 -0.42
C THR A 542 -3.28 -11.05 -1.32
N ALA A 543 -2.77 -9.90 -1.74
CA ALA A 543 -3.52 -8.98 -2.61
C ALA A 543 -3.83 -9.59 -3.97
N SER A 544 -2.89 -10.36 -4.54
CA SER A 544 -3.11 -11.04 -5.81
C SER A 544 -4.21 -12.10 -5.71
N ILE A 545 -4.15 -13.00 -4.72
CA ILE A 545 -5.14 -14.06 -4.55
C ILE A 545 -6.53 -13.46 -4.31
N LEU A 546 -6.62 -12.53 -3.35
CA LEU A 546 -7.90 -11.99 -2.91
C LEU A 546 -8.54 -11.08 -3.95
N SER A 547 -7.80 -10.23 -4.65
CA SER A 547 -8.39 -9.31 -5.65
C SER A 547 -9.29 -10.04 -6.66
N LYS A 548 -8.83 -11.19 -7.17
CA LYS A 548 -9.59 -12.06 -8.08
C LYS A 548 -10.82 -12.69 -7.41
N LYS A 549 -10.67 -13.19 -6.18
CA LYS A 549 -11.76 -13.87 -5.46
C LYS A 549 -12.83 -12.90 -4.97
N LEU A 550 -12.44 -11.71 -4.52
CA LEU A 550 -13.36 -10.65 -4.14
C LEU A 550 -14.07 -10.03 -5.36
N ALA A 551 -13.42 -10.03 -6.53
CA ALA A 551 -14.07 -9.61 -7.78
C ALA A 551 -15.21 -10.57 -8.19
N ALA A 552 -15.24 -11.79 -7.65
CA ALA A 552 -16.35 -12.72 -7.85
C ALA A 552 -17.59 -12.39 -6.99
N GLY A 553 -17.61 -11.30 -6.22
CA GLY A 553 -18.82 -10.83 -5.54
C GLY A 553 -19.26 -11.66 -4.34
N LEU A 554 -18.32 -12.29 -3.64
CA LEU A 554 -18.61 -13.27 -2.60
C LEU A 554 -19.11 -12.63 -1.30
N GLY A 555 -20.12 -13.24 -0.67
CA GLY A 555 -20.52 -12.92 0.71
C GLY A 555 -19.62 -13.60 1.75
N ALA A 556 -19.11 -14.79 1.42
CA ALA A 556 -18.17 -15.55 2.23
C ALA A 556 -17.11 -16.27 1.37
N LEU A 557 -15.95 -16.55 1.94
CA LEU A 557 -14.84 -17.24 1.29
C LEU A 557 -14.18 -18.22 2.26
N VAL A 558 -13.93 -19.45 1.80
CA VAL A 558 -13.11 -20.41 2.55
C VAL A 558 -11.81 -20.68 1.80
N LEU A 559 -10.70 -20.62 2.52
CA LEU A 559 -9.36 -20.81 1.98
C LEU A 559 -8.81 -22.16 2.45
N ASP A 560 -8.37 -22.97 1.51
CA ASP A 560 -7.71 -24.26 1.72
C ASP A 560 -6.20 -24.08 1.46
N VAL A 561 -5.46 -23.87 2.55
CA VAL A 561 -4.04 -23.52 2.47
C VAL A 561 -3.22 -24.77 2.75
N LYS A 562 -2.54 -25.28 1.72
CA LYS A 562 -1.79 -26.54 1.79
C LYS A 562 -0.43 -26.34 2.46
N PHE A 563 0.03 -27.32 3.25
CA PHE A 563 1.41 -27.40 3.76
C PHE A 563 2.04 -28.76 3.44
N GLY A 564 3.38 -28.83 3.45
CA GLY A 564 4.17 -30.05 3.23
C GLY A 564 4.71 -30.21 1.81
N ASN A 565 5.31 -31.37 1.54
CA ASN A 565 6.18 -31.55 0.37
C ASN A 565 5.51 -31.45 -1.03
N GLY A 566 4.18 -31.47 -1.10
CA GLY A 566 3.40 -31.28 -2.32
C GLY A 566 2.74 -29.91 -2.44
N ALA A 567 2.79 -29.09 -1.38
CA ALA A 567 2.20 -27.76 -1.33
C ALA A 567 3.09 -26.71 -2.02
N PHE A 568 2.58 -25.48 -2.11
CA PHE A 568 3.36 -24.31 -2.54
C PHE A 568 4.37 -23.90 -1.47
N ILE A 569 4.00 -24.00 -0.19
CA ILE A 569 4.85 -23.72 0.97
C ILE A 569 5.00 -25.01 1.77
N ASP A 570 6.24 -25.45 1.97
CA ASP A 570 6.54 -26.67 2.74
C ASP A 570 6.37 -26.42 4.25
N ASP A 571 6.92 -25.29 4.73
CA ASP A 571 6.92 -24.95 6.15
C ASP A 571 5.52 -24.55 6.68
N ILE A 572 5.11 -25.17 7.77
CA ILE A 572 3.79 -24.95 8.36
C ILE A 572 3.64 -23.58 9.03
N ALA A 573 4.73 -22.98 9.53
CA ALA A 573 4.68 -21.66 10.15
C ALA A 573 4.52 -20.57 9.09
N GLU A 574 5.25 -20.66 7.97
CA GLU A 574 5.05 -19.80 6.80
C GLU A 574 3.65 -19.97 6.20
N THR A 575 3.17 -21.21 6.09
CA THR A 575 1.80 -21.49 5.62
C THR A 575 0.76 -20.83 6.53
N ARG A 576 0.96 -20.90 7.85
CA ARG A 576 0.07 -20.24 8.82
C ARG A 576 0.08 -18.73 8.65
N ALA A 577 1.26 -18.11 8.48
CA ALA A 577 1.37 -16.68 8.25
C ALA A 577 0.63 -16.24 6.97
N LEU A 578 0.70 -17.05 5.89
CA LEU A 578 -0.09 -16.82 4.68
C LEU A 578 -1.60 -16.90 4.95
N ALA A 579 -2.06 -17.93 5.64
CA ALA A 579 -3.47 -18.10 5.98
C ALA A 579 -4.00 -16.93 6.84
N GLU A 580 -3.24 -16.52 7.85
CA GLU A 580 -3.58 -15.38 8.72
C GLU A 580 -3.67 -14.07 7.92
N SER A 581 -2.71 -13.81 7.03
CA SER A 581 -2.73 -12.64 6.16
C SER A 581 -3.95 -12.62 5.23
N LEU A 582 -4.24 -13.73 4.56
CA LEU A 582 -5.39 -13.85 3.67
C LEU A 582 -6.71 -13.62 4.42
N VAL A 583 -6.86 -14.23 5.61
CA VAL A 583 -8.06 -14.07 6.44
C VAL A 583 -8.22 -12.62 6.91
N GLN A 584 -7.16 -12.02 7.45
CA GLN A 584 -7.23 -10.64 7.96
C GLN A 584 -7.58 -9.64 6.85
N VAL A 585 -6.95 -9.76 5.68
CA VAL A 585 -7.16 -8.84 4.56
C VAL A 585 -8.54 -9.04 3.93
N ALA A 586 -9.00 -10.27 3.74
CA ALA A 586 -10.32 -10.52 3.17
C ALA A 586 -11.45 -10.03 4.09
N ASN A 587 -11.34 -10.25 5.40
CA ASN A 587 -12.29 -9.70 6.37
C ASN A 587 -12.21 -8.16 6.44
N GLY A 588 -11.00 -7.59 6.36
CA GLY A 588 -10.81 -6.13 6.27
C GLY A 588 -11.39 -5.51 4.99
N ALA A 589 -11.48 -6.29 3.91
CA ALA A 589 -12.15 -5.94 2.66
C ALA A 589 -13.67 -6.15 2.67
N GLY A 590 -14.23 -6.66 3.78
CA GLY A 590 -15.67 -6.85 3.98
C GLY A 590 -16.21 -8.22 3.58
N THR A 591 -15.34 -9.22 3.32
CA THR A 591 -15.76 -10.58 2.96
C THR A 591 -15.43 -11.56 4.07
N ARG A 592 -16.47 -12.20 4.62
CA ARG A 592 -16.32 -13.16 5.72
C ARG A 592 -15.46 -14.34 5.28
N THR A 593 -14.29 -14.47 5.89
CA THR A 593 -13.29 -15.40 5.41
C THR A 593 -12.69 -16.23 6.53
N ALA A 594 -12.57 -17.54 6.29
CA ALA A 594 -11.83 -18.47 7.14
C ALA A 594 -10.82 -19.26 6.29
N ALA A 595 -9.77 -19.75 6.94
CA ALA A 595 -8.77 -20.60 6.32
C ALA A 595 -8.61 -21.91 7.09
N ILE A 596 -8.50 -23.02 6.36
CA ILE A 596 -8.19 -24.34 6.88
C ILE A 596 -6.82 -24.74 6.34
N LEU A 597 -5.91 -25.10 7.25
CA LEU A 597 -4.61 -25.66 6.87
C LEU A 597 -4.77 -27.15 6.61
N THR A 598 -4.42 -27.63 5.42
CA THR A 598 -4.58 -29.05 5.06
C THR A 598 -3.28 -29.68 4.58
N ASP A 599 -3.08 -30.95 4.95
CA ASP A 599 -1.87 -31.71 4.67
C ASP A 599 -1.74 -32.06 3.17
N MET A 600 -0.55 -31.88 2.62
CA MET A 600 -0.18 -32.23 1.25
C MET A 600 1.16 -32.99 1.20
N ASN A 601 1.45 -33.78 2.24
CA ASN A 601 2.63 -34.67 2.30
C ASN A 601 2.45 -36.00 1.54
N GLU A 602 1.23 -36.25 1.05
CA GLU A 602 0.86 -37.26 0.07
C GLU A 602 -0.34 -36.74 -0.75
N PRO A 603 -0.56 -37.22 -1.99
CA PRO A 603 -1.73 -36.85 -2.79
C PRO A 603 -3.03 -36.96 -1.99
N LEU A 604 -3.96 -36.03 -2.20
CA LEU A 604 -5.18 -35.98 -1.40
C LEU A 604 -6.21 -37.04 -1.83
N ALA A 605 -6.42 -37.18 -3.14
CA ALA A 605 -7.16 -38.27 -3.75
C ALA A 605 -6.24 -39.45 -4.10
N SER A 606 -6.82 -40.64 -4.25
CA SER A 606 -6.15 -41.80 -4.85
C SER A 606 -5.89 -41.65 -6.37
N ALA A 607 -6.20 -40.49 -6.95
CA ALA A 607 -5.95 -40.16 -8.35
C ALA A 607 -5.21 -38.83 -8.48
N ALA A 608 -4.34 -38.71 -9.48
CA ALA A 608 -3.64 -37.48 -9.84
C ALA A 608 -3.58 -37.32 -11.38
N GLY A 609 -4.22 -36.28 -11.92
CA GLY A 609 -4.37 -36.07 -13.36
C GLY A 609 -5.60 -35.22 -13.69
N ASN A 610 -6.21 -35.47 -14.86
CA ASN A 610 -7.42 -34.77 -15.29
C ASN A 610 -8.63 -35.69 -15.27
N ALA A 611 -8.79 -36.56 -16.27
CA ALA A 611 -9.94 -37.47 -16.36
C ALA A 611 -10.02 -38.45 -15.18
N VAL A 612 -8.87 -38.96 -14.71
CA VAL A 612 -8.81 -39.86 -13.54
C VAL A 612 -9.33 -39.19 -12.25
N GLU A 613 -9.10 -37.87 -12.11
CA GLU A 613 -9.58 -37.10 -10.96
C GLU A 613 -11.09 -36.77 -11.07
N VAL A 614 -11.61 -36.57 -12.29
CA VAL A 614 -13.06 -36.47 -12.52
C VAL A 614 -13.75 -37.80 -12.25
N ALA A 615 -13.16 -38.92 -12.68
CA ALA A 615 -13.66 -40.26 -12.38
C ALA A 615 -13.69 -40.52 -10.87
N ASN A 616 -12.63 -40.16 -10.14
CA ASN A 616 -12.59 -40.23 -8.68
C ASN A 616 -13.70 -39.37 -8.04
N ALA A 617 -13.92 -38.14 -8.51
CA ALA A 617 -14.97 -37.27 -8.02
C ALA A 617 -16.39 -37.84 -8.23
N VAL A 618 -16.65 -38.48 -9.37
CA VAL A 618 -17.94 -39.14 -9.63
C VAL A 618 -18.14 -40.33 -8.68
N ARG A 619 -17.14 -41.21 -8.52
CA ARG A 619 -17.19 -42.34 -7.56
C ARG A 619 -17.42 -41.86 -6.12
N PHE A 620 -16.81 -40.73 -5.77
CA PHE A 620 -16.98 -40.12 -4.46
C PHE A 620 -18.43 -39.69 -4.23
N LEU A 621 -19.02 -38.97 -5.19
CA LEU A 621 -20.39 -38.47 -5.11
C LEU A 621 -21.40 -39.61 -5.13
N THR A 622 -21.22 -40.63 -5.98
CA THR A 622 -22.12 -41.80 -6.05
C THR A 622 -22.02 -42.71 -4.82
N GLY A 623 -20.95 -42.59 -4.02
CA GLY A 623 -20.68 -43.45 -2.87
C GLY A 623 -20.07 -44.80 -3.24
N ASP A 624 -19.60 -44.96 -4.48
CA ASP A 624 -18.91 -46.18 -4.93
C ASP A 624 -17.55 -46.35 -4.25
N ASP A 625 -16.81 -45.25 -4.09
CA ASP A 625 -15.51 -45.21 -3.44
C ASP A 625 -15.20 -43.81 -2.92
N ARG A 626 -14.75 -43.67 -1.68
CA ARG A 626 -14.46 -42.38 -1.03
C ARG A 626 -13.15 -42.47 -0.27
N ASP A 627 -12.15 -41.74 -0.76
CA ASP A 627 -10.86 -41.58 -0.07
C ASP A 627 -11.08 -40.91 1.30
N PRO A 628 -10.71 -41.53 2.44
CA PRO A 628 -11.05 -40.99 3.77
C PRO A 628 -10.44 -39.60 4.06
N ARG A 629 -9.22 -39.34 3.60
CA ARG A 629 -8.54 -38.04 3.75
C ARG A 629 -9.25 -36.95 2.94
N LEU A 630 -9.54 -37.25 1.67
CA LEU A 630 -10.28 -36.37 0.78
C LEU A 630 -11.67 -36.06 1.35
N GLU A 631 -12.39 -37.08 1.83
CA GLU A 631 -13.73 -36.93 2.40
C GLU A 631 -13.72 -36.00 3.63
N THR A 632 -12.77 -36.21 4.53
CA THR A 632 -12.59 -35.35 5.71
C THR A 632 -12.36 -33.91 5.29
N VAL A 633 -11.48 -33.66 4.31
CA VAL A 633 -11.17 -32.31 3.83
C VAL A 633 -12.38 -31.66 3.14
N VAL A 634 -13.05 -32.37 2.24
CA VAL A 634 -14.24 -31.88 1.52
C VAL A 634 -15.32 -31.45 2.50
N LEU A 635 -15.69 -32.32 3.45
CA LEU A 635 -16.75 -32.00 4.40
C LEU A 635 -16.36 -30.91 5.39
N THR A 636 -15.10 -30.87 5.84
CA THR A 636 -14.62 -29.79 6.71
C THR A 636 -14.73 -28.44 6.01
N LEU A 637 -14.33 -28.36 4.73
CA LEU A 637 -14.39 -27.13 3.96
C LEU A 637 -15.84 -26.71 3.69
N VAL A 638 -16.73 -27.65 3.32
CA VAL A 638 -18.16 -27.33 3.14
C VAL A 638 -18.78 -26.87 4.47
N GLY A 639 -18.48 -27.56 5.58
CA GLY A 639 -18.97 -27.16 6.90
C GLY A 639 -18.55 -25.73 7.25
N GLU A 640 -17.28 -25.37 7.00
CA GLU A 640 -16.80 -24.00 7.20
C GLU A 640 -17.49 -23.00 6.25
N MET A 641 -17.79 -23.38 4.99
CA MET A 641 -18.58 -22.52 4.09
C MET A 641 -19.98 -22.24 4.64
N LEU A 642 -20.63 -23.22 5.28
CA LEU A 642 -21.95 -23.05 5.89
C LEU A 642 -21.88 -22.13 7.13
N LEU A 643 -20.84 -22.24 7.94
CA LEU A 643 -20.60 -21.37 9.09
C LEU A 643 -20.38 -19.92 8.65
N GLN A 644 -19.47 -19.67 7.70
CA GLN A 644 -19.16 -18.32 7.23
C GLN A 644 -20.33 -17.66 6.48
N SER A 645 -21.24 -18.48 5.94
CA SER A 645 -22.47 -18.03 5.28
C SER A 645 -23.68 -17.95 6.21
N GLU A 646 -23.51 -18.24 7.51
CA GLU A 646 -24.57 -18.23 8.54
C GLU A 646 -25.74 -19.18 8.25
N LEU A 647 -25.53 -20.24 7.47
CA LEU A 647 -26.51 -21.31 7.31
C LEU A 647 -26.49 -22.29 8.48
N GLU A 648 -25.35 -22.35 9.19
CA GLU A 648 -25.15 -23.14 10.40
C GLU A 648 -24.34 -22.32 11.41
N THR A 649 -24.43 -22.67 12.69
CA THR A 649 -23.69 -21.98 13.77
C THR A 649 -22.73 -22.89 14.54
N ASP A 650 -22.82 -24.20 14.32
CA ASP A 650 -22.00 -25.21 14.98
C ASP A 650 -21.24 -26.04 13.93
N ARG A 651 -19.95 -26.28 14.19
CA ARG A 651 -19.07 -26.95 13.22
C ARG A 651 -19.48 -28.40 12.98
N ASP A 652 -19.82 -29.12 14.04
CA ASP A 652 -20.16 -30.54 13.92
C ASP A 652 -21.51 -30.70 13.21
N ALA A 653 -22.47 -29.81 13.51
CA ALA A 653 -23.74 -29.72 12.79
C ALA A 653 -23.53 -29.40 11.30
N ALA A 654 -22.69 -28.41 10.98
CA ALA A 654 -22.39 -28.04 9.59
C ALA A 654 -21.76 -29.18 8.78
N ILE A 655 -20.81 -29.91 9.37
CA ILE A 655 -20.22 -31.10 8.76
C ILE A 655 -21.27 -32.21 8.59
N ALA A 656 -22.17 -32.39 9.56
CA ALA A 656 -23.26 -33.37 9.46
C ALA A 656 -24.28 -32.99 8.36
N THR A 657 -24.59 -31.71 8.17
CA THR A 657 -25.45 -31.22 7.08
C THR A 657 -24.80 -31.48 5.71
N ALA A 658 -23.49 -31.21 5.57
CA ALA A 658 -22.73 -31.52 4.37
C ALA A 658 -22.69 -33.03 4.08
N ARG A 659 -22.48 -33.85 5.12
CA ARG A 659 -22.53 -35.32 5.05
C ARG A 659 -23.89 -35.81 4.56
N ALA A 660 -24.98 -35.28 5.11
CA ALA A 660 -26.33 -35.69 4.72
C ALA A 660 -26.61 -35.39 3.25
N ALA A 661 -26.22 -34.21 2.75
CA ALA A 661 -26.37 -33.84 1.34
C ALA A 661 -25.54 -34.69 0.36
N LEU A 662 -24.42 -35.24 0.83
CA LEU A 662 -23.62 -36.21 0.09
C LEU A 662 -24.27 -37.60 0.11
N ASP A 663 -24.74 -38.06 1.28
CA ASP A 663 -25.27 -39.42 1.46
C ASP A 663 -26.68 -39.62 0.87
N ASP A 664 -27.49 -38.55 0.81
CA ASP A 664 -28.85 -38.61 0.25
C ASP A 664 -28.90 -38.44 -1.29
N GLY A 665 -27.74 -38.25 -1.93
CA GLY A 665 -27.58 -38.18 -3.39
C GLY A 665 -27.91 -36.83 -4.02
N ARG A 666 -28.36 -35.81 -3.25
CA ARG A 666 -28.66 -34.48 -3.80
C ARG A 666 -27.43 -33.83 -4.42
N ALA A 667 -26.26 -33.95 -3.79
CA ALA A 667 -25.01 -33.43 -4.36
C ALA A 667 -24.70 -34.06 -5.72
N THR A 668 -24.89 -35.37 -5.85
CA THR A 668 -24.67 -36.13 -7.09
C THR A 668 -25.59 -35.66 -8.21
N GLU A 669 -26.87 -35.43 -7.92
CA GLU A 669 -27.83 -34.86 -8.88
C GLU A 669 -27.38 -33.47 -9.35
N LEU A 670 -26.99 -32.58 -8.43
CA LEU A 670 -26.55 -31.23 -8.77
C LEU A 670 -25.26 -31.22 -9.60
N PHE A 671 -24.31 -32.12 -9.34
CA PHE A 671 -23.11 -32.27 -10.16
C PHE A 671 -23.47 -32.63 -11.60
N GLY A 672 -24.35 -33.62 -11.80
CA GLY A 672 -24.83 -34.01 -13.14
C GLY A 672 -25.55 -32.88 -13.86
N ARG A 673 -26.41 -32.13 -13.14
CA ARG A 673 -27.10 -30.96 -13.68
C ARG A 673 -26.12 -29.84 -14.05
N MET A 674 -25.12 -29.55 -13.23
CA MET A 674 -24.08 -28.55 -13.50
C MET A 674 -23.30 -28.91 -14.76
N VAL A 675 -22.83 -30.18 -14.86
CA VAL A 675 -22.12 -30.69 -16.04
C VAL A 675 -22.95 -30.51 -17.30
N HIS A 676 -24.22 -30.92 -17.27
CA HIS A 676 -25.11 -30.78 -18.43
C HIS A 676 -25.41 -29.32 -18.78
N GLY A 677 -25.69 -28.49 -17.78
CA GLY A 677 -26.00 -27.06 -17.94
C GLY A 677 -24.85 -26.27 -18.54
N LEU A 678 -23.62 -26.72 -18.33
CA LEU A 678 -22.42 -26.16 -18.95
C LEU A 678 -22.01 -26.89 -20.24
N GLY A 679 -22.88 -27.71 -20.84
CA GLY A 679 -22.68 -28.28 -22.18
C GLY A 679 -22.11 -29.70 -22.20
N GLY A 680 -21.81 -30.29 -21.05
CA GLY A 680 -21.42 -31.69 -20.94
C GLY A 680 -22.57 -32.68 -21.22
N PRO A 681 -22.28 -34.00 -21.25
CA PRO A 681 -23.26 -35.01 -21.60
C PRO A 681 -24.41 -35.08 -20.58
N ALA A 682 -25.65 -35.23 -21.07
CA ALA A 682 -26.77 -35.57 -20.21
C ALA A 682 -26.57 -36.98 -19.63
N GLY A 683 -26.86 -37.17 -18.33
CA GLY A 683 -26.62 -38.45 -17.66
C GLY A 683 -25.13 -38.76 -17.42
N PHE A 684 -24.23 -37.77 -17.51
CA PHE A 684 -22.79 -37.97 -17.36
C PHE A 684 -22.42 -38.78 -16.11
N VAL A 685 -23.07 -38.58 -14.97
CA VAL A 685 -22.78 -39.32 -13.73
C VAL A 685 -23.01 -40.83 -13.89
N ASP A 686 -24.07 -41.23 -14.61
CA ASP A 686 -24.45 -42.64 -14.76
C ASP A 686 -23.53 -43.37 -15.76
N SER A 687 -22.99 -42.64 -16.75
CA SER A 687 -22.18 -43.18 -17.85
C SER A 687 -20.80 -42.53 -17.99
N PHE A 688 -20.22 -41.99 -16.91
CA PHE A 688 -18.99 -41.19 -16.98
C PHE A 688 -17.82 -41.93 -17.63
N ARG A 689 -17.76 -43.26 -17.44
CA ARG A 689 -16.74 -44.15 -18.03
C ARG A 689 -16.80 -44.21 -19.55
N ASP A 690 -17.98 -43.98 -20.14
CA ASP A 690 -18.17 -43.97 -21.60
C ASP A 690 -17.77 -42.62 -22.22
N HIS A 691 -17.62 -41.57 -21.39
CA HIS A 691 -17.36 -40.21 -21.83
C HIS A 691 -15.93 -39.75 -21.58
N LEU A 692 -15.34 -40.13 -20.44
CA LEU A 692 -14.00 -39.67 -20.09
C LEU A 692 -12.92 -40.31 -20.97
N PRO A 693 -11.90 -39.55 -21.39
CA PRO A 693 -10.81 -40.09 -22.19
C PRO A 693 -9.99 -41.09 -21.36
N VAL A 694 -9.57 -42.18 -22.00
CA VAL A 694 -8.80 -43.27 -21.40
C VAL A 694 -7.42 -43.30 -22.05
N ALA A 695 -6.36 -43.39 -21.23
CA ALA A 695 -5.00 -43.47 -21.73
C ALA A 695 -4.81 -44.72 -22.61
N PRO A 696 -4.02 -44.65 -23.69
CA PRO A 696 -3.79 -45.78 -24.60
C PRO A 696 -3.00 -46.92 -23.94
N LEU A 697 -2.28 -46.63 -22.85
CA LEU A 697 -1.52 -47.59 -22.06
C LEU A 697 -1.85 -47.39 -20.59
N ILE A 698 -2.26 -48.46 -19.91
CA ILE A 698 -2.50 -48.51 -18.47
C ILE A 698 -1.64 -49.65 -17.93
N GLU A 699 -0.64 -49.31 -17.12
CA GLU A 699 0.27 -50.28 -16.50
C GLU A 699 0.42 -50.00 -15.00
N ASP A 700 0.37 -51.08 -14.23
CA ASP A 700 0.64 -51.09 -12.80
C ASP A 700 2.15 -50.90 -12.55
N VAL A 701 2.55 -50.06 -11.58
CA VAL A 701 3.96 -49.90 -11.20
C VAL A 701 4.27 -50.78 -9.98
N PRO A 702 4.90 -51.96 -10.12
CA PRO A 702 5.05 -52.90 -9.00
C PRO A 702 6.07 -52.45 -7.96
N ALA A 703 5.76 -52.63 -6.67
CA ALA A 703 6.67 -52.35 -5.58
C ALA A 703 7.92 -53.28 -5.62
N PRO A 704 9.15 -52.74 -5.55
CA PRO A 704 10.38 -53.54 -5.62
C PRO A 704 10.60 -54.42 -4.38
N SER A 705 9.99 -54.05 -3.26
CA SER A 705 10.06 -54.74 -1.96
C SER A 705 8.75 -54.56 -1.19
N GLY A 706 8.40 -55.53 -0.35
CA GLY A 706 7.28 -55.40 0.58
C GLY A 706 7.65 -54.56 1.81
N GLY A 707 6.64 -53.96 2.45
CA GLY A 707 6.81 -53.09 3.61
C GLY A 707 5.56 -52.24 3.89
N PHE A 708 5.78 -51.09 4.51
CA PHE A 708 4.76 -50.05 4.68
C PHE A 708 5.17 -48.81 3.90
N VAL A 709 4.21 -48.14 3.25
CA VAL A 709 4.45 -46.84 2.61
C VAL A 709 4.77 -45.82 3.70
N SER A 710 6.02 -45.36 3.79
CA SER A 710 6.47 -44.44 4.85
C SER A 710 6.30 -42.96 4.51
N GLY A 711 6.09 -42.64 3.23
CA GLY A 711 5.93 -41.28 2.72
C GLY A 711 5.84 -41.27 1.21
N VAL A 712 5.26 -40.21 0.66
CA VAL A 712 5.12 -40.01 -0.79
C VAL A 712 5.81 -38.71 -1.17
N GLN A 713 6.60 -38.73 -2.25
CA GLN A 713 7.19 -37.50 -2.80
C GLN A 713 6.15 -36.81 -3.68
N THR A 714 5.18 -36.15 -3.06
CA THR A 714 3.96 -35.63 -3.71
C THR A 714 4.27 -34.71 -4.89
N ARG A 715 5.22 -33.78 -4.71
CA ARG A 715 5.68 -32.91 -5.81
C ARG A 715 6.25 -33.71 -6.98
N ALA A 716 7.00 -34.78 -6.72
CA ALA A 716 7.57 -35.61 -7.78
C ALA A 716 6.47 -36.35 -8.56
N LEU A 717 5.38 -36.77 -7.90
CA LEU A 717 4.21 -37.33 -8.60
C LEU A 717 3.52 -36.29 -9.48
N GLY A 718 3.34 -35.06 -8.97
CA GLY A 718 2.81 -33.96 -9.77
C GLY A 718 3.67 -33.66 -11.01
N VAL A 719 5.00 -33.64 -10.85
CA VAL A 719 5.95 -33.52 -11.96
C VAL A 719 5.82 -34.69 -12.94
N ALA A 720 5.67 -35.92 -12.45
CA ALA A 720 5.48 -37.09 -13.32
C ALA A 720 4.21 -36.96 -14.18
N VAL A 721 3.11 -36.48 -13.62
CA VAL A 721 1.87 -36.20 -14.38
C VAL A 721 2.10 -35.13 -15.46
N VAL A 722 2.82 -34.05 -15.13
CA VAL A 722 3.20 -33.03 -16.12
C VAL A 722 4.11 -33.61 -17.22
N GLU A 723 5.05 -34.48 -16.86
CA GLU A 723 5.93 -35.14 -17.83
C GLU A 723 5.21 -36.13 -18.75
N MET A 724 4.14 -36.77 -18.27
CA MET A 724 3.25 -37.60 -19.10
C MET A 724 2.36 -36.78 -20.05
N GLY A 725 2.28 -35.45 -19.87
CA GLY A 725 1.43 -34.56 -20.67
C GLY A 725 0.12 -34.14 -19.99
N GLY A 726 -0.09 -34.53 -18.73
CA GLY A 726 -1.30 -34.19 -17.96
C GLY A 726 -1.30 -32.77 -17.38
N GLY A 727 -0.25 -31.98 -17.64
CA GLY A 727 -0.13 -30.60 -17.20
C GLY A 727 0.80 -29.79 -18.10
N ARG A 728 0.95 -28.50 -17.82
CA ARG A 728 1.67 -27.55 -18.68
C ARG A 728 3.07 -27.26 -18.17
N ARG A 729 4.06 -27.21 -19.07
CA ARG A 729 5.40 -26.65 -18.77
C ARG A 729 5.46 -25.17 -19.13
N ARG A 730 4.73 -24.79 -20.17
CA ARG A 730 4.50 -23.41 -20.64
C ARG A 730 3.01 -23.18 -20.79
N ARG A 731 2.58 -21.92 -20.66
CA ARG A 731 1.17 -21.55 -20.65
C ARG A 731 0.39 -22.00 -21.90
N GLU A 732 1.08 -22.09 -23.04
CA GLU A 732 0.54 -22.48 -24.35
C GLU A 732 0.58 -24.00 -24.62
N ASP A 733 1.09 -24.82 -23.71
CA ASP A 733 1.12 -26.28 -23.89
C ASP A 733 -0.31 -26.87 -23.87
N GLU A 734 -0.59 -27.77 -24.81
CA GLU A 734 -1.79 -28.61 -24.80
C GLU A 734 -1.67 -29.71 -23.73
N ILE A 735 -2.80 -30.10 -23.15
CA ILE A 735 -2.87 -31.15 -22.13
C ILE A 735 -3.48 -32.40 -22.74
N ASP A 736 -2.87 -33.56 -22.46
CA ASP A 736 -3.53 -34.85 -22.62
C ASP A 736 -4.38 -35.12 -21.36
N HIS A 737 -5.69 -35.03 -21.48
CA HIS A 737 -6.59 -35.23 -20.35
C HIS A 737 -6.68 -36.69 -19.89
N ALA A 738 -6.20 -37.65 -20.70
CA ALA A 738 -6.32 -39.07 -20.44
C ALA A 738 -5.23 -39.60 -19.48
N VAL A 739 -4.07 -38.94 -19.42
CA VAL A 739 -2.92 -39.40 -18.63
C VAL A 739 -3.05 -39.01 -17.15
N GLY A 740 -2.48 -39.82 -16.28
CA GLY A 740 -2.49 -39.60 -14.84
C GLY A 740 -2.07 -40.85 -14.06
N LEU A 741 -2.20 -40.75 -12.74
CA LEU A 741 -2.02 -41.82 -11.78
C LEU A 741 -3.38 -42.13 -11.16
N ASP A 742 -3.69 -43.40 -10.92
CA ASP A 742 -4.92 -43.86 -10.25
C ASP A 742 -4.53 -44.89 -9.19
N ARG A 743 -5.44 -45.20 -8.25
CA ARG A 743 -5.20 -46.13 -7.13
C ARG A 743 -3.91 -45.88 -6.35
N ILE A 744 -3.53 -44.60 -6.19
CA ILE A 744 -2.38 -44.20 -5.39
C ILE A 744 -2.60 -44.66 -3.95
N VAL A 745 -1.68 -45.46 -3.45
CA VAL A 745 -1.78 -46.07 -2.12
C VAL A 745 -1.38 -45.08 -1.03
N PRO A 746 -2.18 -44.90 0.04
CA PRO A 746 -1.88 -43.93 1.09
C PRO A 746 -0.72 -44.36 2.00
N VAL A 747 -0.08 -43.38 2.63
CA VAL A 747 0.94 -43.55 3.66
C VAL A 747 0.39 -44.42 4.80
N GLY A 748 1.21 -45.35 5.28
CA GLY A 748 0.84 -46.32 6.31
C GLY A 748 0.23 -47.62 5.77
N THR A 749 -0.03 -47.72 4.46
CA THR A 749 -0.54 -48.97 3.86
C THR A 749 0.55 -50.03 3.79
N SER A 750 0.20 -51.28 4.12
CA SER A 750 1.08 -52.44 3.94
C SER A 750 0.99 -52.96 2.51
N ILE A 751 2.14 -53.12 1.86
CA ILE A 751 2.27 -53.63 0.48
C ILE A 751 3.23 -54.83 0.45
N GLN A 752 2.92 -55.83 -0.37
CA GLN A 752 3.84 -56.92 -0.68
C GLN A 752 4.72 -56.57 -1.88
N LYS A 753 5.83 -57.30 -2.04
CA LYS A 753 6.65 -57.16 -3.26
C LYS A 753 5.81 -57.54 -4.47
N GLY A 754 5.74 -56.65 -5.46
CA GLY A 754 4.95 -56.84 -6.67
C GLY A 754 3.55 -56.23 -6.64
N ASP A 755 3.04 -55.82 -5.46
CA ASP A 755 1.80 -55.05 -5.38
C ASP A 755 2.02 -53.65 -5.97
N PRO A 756 1.05 -53.07 -6.71
CA PRO A 756 1.19 -51.73 -7.26
C PRO A 756 0.88 -50.64 -6.23
N PRO A 757 1.84 -49.75 -5.89
CA PRO A 757 1.59 -48.50 -5.18
C PRO A 757 0.80 -47.43 -5.96
N SER A 758 0.68 -47.58 -7.29
CA SER A 758 -0.13 -46.75 -8.20
C SER A 758 -0.33 -47.49 -9.52
#